data_AF-A0A6G0ICJ7-F1
#
_entry.id   AF-A0A6G0ICJ7-F1
#
_cell.length_a   1.000
_cell.length_b   1.000
_cell.length_c   1.000
_cell.angle_alpha   90.00
_cell.angle_beta   90.00
_cell.angle_gamma   90.00
#
_symmetry.space_group_name_H-M   'P 1'
#
loop_
_entity.id
_entity.type
_entity.pdbx_description
1 polymer ?
#
loop_
_entity_poly.entity_id
_entity_poly.type
_entity_poly.pdbx_seq_one_letter_code
_entity_poly.pdbx_strand_id
1 'polypeptide(L)'
;MRRVTPTALNGATSGRRRRRLQKLVFSPNRLSAASWRKGYSWKQKLKMSNPVKKARQGEKLPLKSRGIQSKTSYDLRRLQSLLIKANPRQEVAALSQSKARSRSQGLHPLLLRKTPADRGARATSAVKHPSWKNSASRTETKDVSAATHCTRCSHILTSLVKNRLCSEWIDHAPPESVLRVLICLRLLIRDPHHQKLLHQLQGISLLARYMESVTAMYISCDEQAFAAQKLVTMTYMFQKLSVVENQRVWVIESGAHRTLVKLLSTTDSSVLLGALLALTTLAESPECKEEISELPIVENLLVILQEYDLLSKRMSAELLRLLSPVWQVREQVRELEGLPVLLSLLYGQHLKLLWSVAWILVQLCEDADTRTEIRSWGGVQQLLRLLSSDRQYVSDRSSIDALSSANAAGRIQREHIREELSPQEEVDNTVALQSACCTVLTELSLDDTSAHHIVQENGVCIIAKLILPQNSGPKVTSLQCYAFRTLRFLFSVERNRHLFKRLFPTDLFELFIDVGHYVRDLAAYEGLQTKVSFYTEEELDSLRESIEAVDQNRPPLKVINGYSILDHLGTGAFGSVFKVRKQSGQNLLALKEVNLHNPVFGKDKKSRDSNVEKIISELTIIKEQMTHPNVVKYYKTFLEGDKLYIVMELIEGVPLAEHFNSLKEKQQQFTEDRIWNIFHSGNKPQSFEKLMS
;
A
#
# COMPACT_ATOMS: atom_id res chain seq x y z
N MET A 1 -4.39 3.59 -70.18
CA MET A 1 -4.86 4.99 -70.03
C MET A 1 -6.40 4.99 -70.05
N ARG A 2 -7.03 5.66 -69.08
CA ARG A 2 -8.47 6.01 -68.96
C ARG A 2 -9.53 4.92 -68.70
N ARG A 3 -10.22 5.13 -67.56
CA ARG A 3 -11.65 4.94 -67.18
C ARG A 3 -12.53 3.97 -67.97
N VAL A 4 -13.22 3.10 -67.23
CA VAL A 4 -14.61 2.69 -67.48
C VAL A 4 -15.34 2.51 -66.14
N THR A 5 -16.39 3.30 -65.91
CA THR A 5 -17.57 2.95 -65.07
C THR A 5 -18.58 2.24 -65.98
N PRO A 6 -19.50 1.35 -65.53
CA PRO A 6 -20.71 1.84 -64.88
C PRO A 6 -21.51 0.85 -63.98
N THR A 7 -22.61 1.41 -63.45
CA THR A 7 -23.95 0.83 -63.19
C THR A 7 -24.30 0.13 -61.88
N ALA A 8 -25.31 0.73 -61.26
CA ALA A 8 -26.10 0.28 -60.12
C ALA A 8 -27.23 -0.67 -60.54
N LEU A 9 -27.71 -1.47 -59.59
CA LEU A 9 -29.07 -2.02 -59.59
C LEU A 9 -29.59 -2.14 -58.15
N ASN A 10 -30.77 -1.56 -57.96
CA ASN A 10 -31.54 -1.44 -56.72
C ASN A 10 -32.18 -2.78 -56.30
N GLY A 11 -32.35 -2.94 -54.99
CA GLY A 11 -33.31 -3.88 -54.39
C GLY A 11 -33.70 -3.40 -52.99
N ALA A 12 -34.88 -2.81 -52.87
CA ALA A 12 -35.44 -2.22 -51.65
C ALA A 12 -36.31 -3.23 -50.88
N THR A 13 -36.32 -3.14 -49.54
CA THR A 13 -37.47 -3.29 -48.59
C THR A 13 -36.90 -3.25 -47.15
N SER A 14 -36.91 -2.08 -46.50
CA SER A 14 -37.94 -1.60 -45.55
C SER A 14 -38.02 -2.37 -44.22
N GLY A 15 -37.56 -1.72 -43.13
CA GLY A 15 -37.73 -2.20 -41.76
C GLY A 15 -37.14 -1.26 -40.70
N ARG A 16 -37.67 -0.04 -40.60
CA ARG A 16 -37.31 0.95 -39.56
C ARG A 16 -37.52 0.40 -38.14
N ARG A 17 -36.49 0.42 -37.30
CA ARG A 17 -36.58 0.83 -35.88
C ARG A 17 -35.25 1.44 -35.43
N ARG A 18 -35.10 2.76 -35.63
CA ARG A 18 -34.15 3.60 -34.87
C ARG A 18 -34.69 3.75 -33.45
N ARG A 19 -33.94 3.33 -32.44
CA ARG A 19 -34.03 3.86 -31.07
C ARG A 19 -32.64 4.18 -30.55
N ARG A 20 -32.42 5.48 -30.37
CA ARG A 20 -31.59 6.17 -29.38
C ARG A 20 -30.41 5.38 -28.77
N LEU A 21 -29.21 5.74 -29.20
CA LEU A 21 -27.99 5.63 -28.39
C LEU A 21 -28.08 6.66 -27.26
N GLN A 22 -28.36 6.20 -26.05
CA GLN A 22 -28.09 6.92 -24.81
C GLN A 22 -26.90 6.22 -24.13
N LYS A 23 -25.94 7.06 -23.74
CA LYS A 23 -24.80 6.78 -22.87
C LYS A 23 -25.17 5.80 -21.74
N LEU A 24 -24.39 4.74 -21.60
CA LEU A 24 -24.34 3.92 -20.39
C LEU A 24 -22.89 3.78 -19.96
N VAL A 25 -22.48 4.74 -19.13
CA VAL A 25 -21.47 4.57 -18.10
C VAL A 25 -22.07 3.59 -17.09
N PHE A 26 -21.40 2.46 -16.84
CA PHE A 26 -21.79 1.54 -15.77
C PHE A 26 -20.63 1.37 -14.78
N SER A 27 -20.92 1.78 -13.55
CA SER A 27 -20.17 1.54 -12.32
C SER A 27 -19.94 0.05 -12.05
N PRO A 28 -18.91 -0.33 -11.26
CA PRO A 28 -18.86 -1.62 -10.59
C PRO A 28 -19.52 -1.55 -9.20
N ASN A 29 -20.56 -2.36 -8.99
CA ASN A 29 -21.12 -2.74 -7.68
C ASN A 29 -20.06 -3.52 -6.88
N ARG A 30 -19.77 -3.19 -5.61
CA ARG A 30 -20.49 -3.59 -4.38
C ARG A 30 -20.83 -5.08 -4.29
N LEU A 31 -20.03 -5.83 -3.50
CA LEU A 31 -20.41 -6.63 -2.32
C LEU A 31 -19.57 -7.93 -2.18
N SER A 32 -18.75 -8.02 -1.12
CA SER A 32 -18.68 -9.20 -0.24
C SER A 32 -17.86 -8.91 1.04
N ALA A 33 -18.45 -8.16 1.97
CA ALA A 33 -17.96 -8.07 3.35
C ALA A 33 -19.03 -8.61 4.29
N ALA A 34 -19.15 -9.94 4.39
CA ALA A 34 -19.95 -10.61 5.40
C ALA A 34 -19.53 -12.08 5.56
N SER A 35 -18.63 -12.39 6.50
CA SER A 35 -18.56 -13.71 7.14
C SER A 35 -17.56 -13.75 8.31
N TRP A 36 -17.88 -13.17 9.46
CA TRP A 36 -17.25 -13.56 10.74
C TRP A 36 -18.25 -13.35 11.88
N ARG A 37 -19.06 -14.38 12.18
CA ARG A 37 -19.68 -14.63 13.50
C ARG A 37 -20.49 -15.93 13.45
N LYS A 38 -19.97 -16.97 14.10
CA LYS A 38 -20.64 -17.78 15.15
C LYS A 38 -19.91 -19.12 15.31
N GLY A 39 -19.38 -19.33 16.52
CA GLY A 39 -18.93 -20.62 17.01
C GLY A 39 -19.21 -20.71 18.51
N TYR A 40 -19.90 -21.78 18.88
CA TYR A 40 -20.01 -22.38 20.22
C TYR A 40 -21.14 -21.94 21.15
N SER A 41 -22.29 -22.57 20.89
CA SER A 41 -23.32 -22.92 21.87
C SER A 41 -22.86 -24.15 22.66
N TRP A 42 -22.73 -24.02 23.98
CA TRP A 42 -22.77 -25.14 24.93
C TRP A 42 -23.90 -24.86 25.93
N LYS A 43 -25.00 -25.62 25.84
CA LYS A 43 -25.99 -25.78 26.93
C LYS A 43 -26.45 -27.23 26.94
N GLN A 44 -25.87 -28.03 27.82
CA GLN A 44 -26.50 -29.25 28.32
C GLN A 44 -27.39 -28.89 29.52
N LYS A 45 -28.64 -29.36 29.46
CA LYS A 45 -29.62 -29.38 30.55
C LYS A 45 -29.35 -30.58 31.44
N LEU A 46 -29.39 -30.40 32.77
CA LEU A 46 -29.81 -31.44 33.70
C LEU A 46 -30.54 -30.81 34.90
N LYS A 47 -31.52 -31.56 35.40
CA LYS A 47 -32.74 -31.17 36.12
C LYS A 47 -32.56 -30.93 37.63
N MET A 48 -33.43 -30.04 38.13
CA MET A 48 -34.23 -30.07 39.37
C MET A 48 -33.59 -30.43 40.73
N SER A 49 -33.79 -29.55 41.72
CA SER A 49 -34.49 -29.87 43.00
C SER A 49 -34.68 -28.59 43.86
N ASN A 50 -35.89 -28.42 44.39
CA ASN A 50 -36.28 -27.57 45.53
C ASN A 50 -36.56 -28.54 46.72
N PRO A 51 -36.87 -28.12 47.98
CA PRO A 51 -36.67 -26.85 48.69
C PRO A 51 -36.14 -27.04 50.16
N VAL A 52 -36.32 -26.01 51.00
CA VAL A 52 -36.42 -25.97 52.49
C VAL A 52 -35.14 -25.67 53.32
N LYS A 53 -35.05 -24.47 53.94
CA LYS A 53 -35.31 -24.21 55.40
C LYS A 53 -34.89 -22.79 55.83
N LYS A 54 -35.77 -22.21 56.67
CA LYS A 54 -35.67 -20.95 57.43
C LYS A 54 -34.48 -20.94 58.41
N ALA A 55 -33.86 -19.77 58.63
CA ALA A 55 -33.72 -19.16 59.98
C ALA A 55 -33.05 -17.76 59.98
N ARG A 56 -33.79 -16.80 60.54
CA ARG A 56 -33.43 -15.68 61.44
C ARG A 56 -32.42 -14.57 61.03
N GLN A 57 -33.03 -13.41 60.74
CA GLN A 57 -32.84 -12.08 61.35
C GLN A 57 -31.53 -11.78 62.13
N GLY A 58 -30.82 -10.77 61.62
CA GLY A 58 -29.93 -9.87 62.36
C GLY A 58 -29.96 -8.50 61.67
N GLU A 59 -30.11 -7.43 62.44
CA GLU A 59 -30.60 -6.12 62.01
C GLU A 59 -29.62 -5.24 61.20
N LYS A 60 -30.26 -4.36 60.43
CA LYS A 60 -29.81 -3.23 59.60
C LYS A 60 -28.59 -2.42 60.08
N LEU A 61 -27.69 -2.12 59.14
CA LEU A 61 -27.05 -0.80 58.97
C LEU A 61 -26.90 -0.48 57.46
N PRO A 62 -27.41 0.65 56.93
CA PRO A 62 -27.35 0.95 55.49
C PRO A 62 -26.02 1.58 55.06
N LEU A 63 -25.43 1.01 54.01
CA LEU A 63 -24.27 1.54 53.29
C LEU A 63 -24.57 2.88 52.59
N LYS A 64 -23.76 3.90 52.89
CA LYS A 64 -23.70 5.20 52.20
C LYS A 64 -23.15 5.04 50.79
N SER A 65 -24.02 5.05 49.76
CA SER A 65 -23.63 5.16 48.35
C SER A 65 -24.29 6.34 47.59
N ARG A 66 -24.85 7.33 48.31
CA ARG A 66 -25.57 8.47 47.72
C ARG A 66 -24.73 9.73 47.42
N GLY A 67 -23.44 9.76 47.80
CA GLY A 67 -22.62 10.98 47.77
C GLY A 67 -21.97 11.34 46.42
N ILE A 68 -21.68 10.37 45.55
CA ILE A 68 -20.90 10.62 44.31
C ILE A 68 -21.81 11.06 43.16
N GLN A 69 -23.04 10.52 43.07
CA GLN A 69 -24.01 10.89 42.02
C GLN A 69 -24.66 12.27 42.23
N SER A 70 -24.73 12.77 43.47
CA SER A 70 -25.30 14.10 43.75
C SER A 70 -24.31 15.21 43.43
N LYS A 71 -23.00 14.99 43.65
CA LYS A 71 -21.93 15.95 43.37
C LYS A 71 -21.74 16.17 41.87
N THR A 72 -21.68 15.12 41.07
CA THR A 72 -21.60 15.23 39.59
C THR A 72 -22.84 15.92 38.99
N SER A 73 -24.03 15.62 39.50
CA SER A 73 -25.29 16.27 39.10
C SER A 73 -25.37 17.74 39.53
N TYR A 74 -24.73 18.11 40.64
CA TYR A 74 -24.59 19.49 41.11
C TYR A 74 -23.56 20.27 40.28
N ASP A 75 -22.39 19.69 40.02
CA ASP A 75 -21.31 20.30 39.25
C ASP A 75 -21.73 20.54 37.80
N LEU A 76 -22.47 19.61 37.17
CA LEU A 76 -23.06 19.82 35.84
C LEU A 76 -24.12 20.93 35.82
N ARG A 77 -24.92 21.06 36.88
CA ARG A 77 -25.90 22.17 37.01
C ARG A 77 -25.21 23.51 37.20
N ARG A 78 -24.13 23.54 37.98
CA ARG A 78 -23.30 24.73 38.17
C ARG A 78 -22.58 25.12 36.88
N LEU A 79 -22.05 24.17 36.12
CA LEU A 79 -21.44 24.42 34.82
C LEU A 79 -22.47 24.95 33.81
N GLN A 80 -23.67 24.36 33.76
CA GLN A 80 -24.76 24.85 32.92
C GLN A 80 -25.17 26.29 33.29
N SER A 81 -25.32 26.62 34.57
CA SER A 81 -25.70 27.98 34.98
C SER A 81 -24.61 29.04 34.70
N LEU A 82 -23.33 28.64 34.70
CA LEU A 82 -22.21 29.51 34.32
C LEU A 82 -22.12 29.73 32.81
N LEU A 83 -22.53 28.74 31.99
CA LEU A 83 -22.49 28.82 30.53
C LEU A 83 -23.69 29.58 29.91
N ILE A 84 -24.82 29.65 30.62
CA ILE A 84 -26.02 30.39 30.17
C ILE A 84 -25.81 31.91 30.28
N LYS A 85 -24.93 32.39 31.17
CA LYS A 85 -24.64 33.83 31.30
C LYS A 85 -23.79 34.32 30.11
N ALA A 86 -24.35 35.24 29.34
CA ALA A 86 -23.79 35.77 28.10
C ALA A 86 -22.95 37.05 28.25
N ASN A 87 -22.70 37.55 29.47
CA ASN A 87 -22.16 38.91 29.63
C ASN A 87 -20.61 38.95 29.72
N PRO A 88 -19.91 39.85 28.99
CA PRO A 88 -18.43 39.86 28.90
C PRO A 88 -17.70 40.57 30.06
N ARG A 89 -18.37 41.02 31.13
CA ARG A 89 -17.72 41.82 32.17
C ARG A 89 -18.06 41.35 33.59
N GLN A 90 -17.00 41.30 34.40
CA GLN A 90 -16.96 41.07 35.85
C GLN A 90 -17.16 39.63 36.32
N GLU A 91 -16.10 38.81 36.26
CA GLU A 91 -15.79 37.87 37.34
C GLU A 91 -14.33 37.34 37.34
N VAL A 92 -13.38 38.07 36.72
CA VAL A 92 -11.94 37.74 36.85
C VAL A 92 -11.32 38.37 38.12
N ALA A 93 -12.06 39.22 38.85
CA ALA A 93 -11.56 39.91 40.04
C ALA A 93 -11.92 39.24 41.40
N ALA A 94 -12.68 38.15 41.42
CA ALA A 94 -13.23 37.59 42.66
C ALA A 94 -12.52 36.33 43.20
N LEU A 95 -11.26 36.09 42.82
CA LEU A 95 -10.42 35.02 43.39
C LEU A 95 -9.06 35.50 43.93
N SER A 96 -8.75 36.81 43.85
CA SER A 96 -7.48 37.38 44.33
C SER A 96 -7.58 38.19 45.64
N GLN A 97 -8.73 38.23 46.31
CA GLN A 97 -8.87 38.92 47.61
C GLN A 97 -9.72 38.11 48.59
N SER A 98 -9.09 37.17 49.31
CA SER A 98 -9.53 36.82 50.67
C SER A 98 -8.40 36.17 51.47
N LYS A 99 -7.62 37.00 52.17
CA LYS A 99 -7.13 36.76 53.54
C LYS A 99 -6.31 37.95 54.02
N ALA A 100 -6.99 38.94 54.59
CA ALA A 100 -6.38 39.89 55.50
C ALA A 100 -7.42 40.27 56.57
N ARG A 101 -7.24 39.74 57.78
CA ARG A 101 -7.64 40.25 59.11
C ARG A 101 -7.34 39.14 60.13
N SER A 102 -6.12 39.15 60.68
CA SER A 102 -5.73 39.80 61.93
C SER A 102 -6.11 38.99 63.18
N ARG A 103 -5.11 38.32 63.77
CA ARG A 103 -5.04 38.03 65.20
C ARG A 103 -3.64 38.40 65.68
N SER A 104 -3.61 39.35 66.61
CA SER A 104 -2.45 39.83 67.35
C SER A 104 -2.19 38.97 68.60
N GLN A 105 -0.99 39.15 69.16
CA GLN A 105 -0.35 38.53 70.34
C GLN A 105 0.53 37.32 69.96
N GLY A 106 1.85 37.27 70.18
CA GLY A 106 2.80 38.10 70.91
C GLY A 106 3.78 37.18 71.68
N LEU A 107 5.08 37.50 71.63
CA LEU A 107 6.22 37.07 72.51
C LEU A 107 7.25 36.02 72.01
N HIS A 108 8.41 36.55 71.57
CA HIS A 108 9.81 36.29 72.03
C HIS A 108 10.59 34.97 71.66
N PRO A 109 11.95 34.98 71.68
CA PRO A 109 12.79 34.59 70.53
C PRO A 109 13.99 33.64 70.86
N LEU A 110 14.82 33.34 69.84
CA LEU A 110 16.19 32.78 69.87
C LEU A 110 16.38 31.31 70.29
N LEU A 111 16.99 30.48 69.41
CA LEU A 111 18.34 29.93 69.59
C LEU A 111 18.76 28.91 68.49
N LEU A 112 19.93 29.20 67.94
CA LEU A 112 21.00 28.37 67.38
C LEU A 112 20.95 26.82 67.48
N ARG A 113 21.35 26.20 66.34
CA ARG A 113 22.37 25.13 66.17
C ARG A 113 21.88 23.68 65.91
N LYS A 114 22.15 23.19 64.69
CA LYS A 114 23.02 22.03 64.32
C LYS A 114 22.46 21.23 63.12
N THR A 115 23.21 21.24 62.03
CA THR A 115 23.35 20.15 61.02
C THR A 115 24.11 18.95 61.64
N PRO A 116 24.09 17.70 61.09
CA PRO A 116 24.20 17.39 59.65
C PRO A 116 23.43 16.16 59.09
N ALA A 117 23.42 16.14 57.73
CA ALA A 117 23.40 15.01 56.80
C ALA A 117 22.31 13.93 56.89
N ASP A 118 21.46 13.81 55.86
CA ASP A 118 21.62 12.73 54.86
C ASP A 118 20.73 12.94 53.60
N ARG A 119 21.09 12.21 52.55
CA ARG A 119 20.60 12.16 51.16
C ARG A 119 19.08 12.25 50.95
N GLY A 120 18.67 12.89 49.85
CA GLY A 120 17.29 12.80 49.33
C GLY A 120 17.16 13.28 47.89
N ALA A 121 17.11 12.33 46.96
CA ALA A 121 16.84 12.53 45.54
C ALA A 121 15.52 13.31 45.31
N ARG A 122 15.57 14.32 44.43
CA ARG A 122 14.41 15.11 44.04
C ARG A 122 13.63 14.37 42.95
N ALA A 123 12.65 13.58 43.38
CA ALA A 123 11.63 13.02 42.51
C ALA A 123 10.69 14.13 42.02
N THR A 124 10.66 14.38 40.71
CA THR A 124 9.57 15.08 40.03
C THR A 124 8.29 14.25 40.14
N SER A 125 7.29 14.79 40.81
CA SER A 125 6.02 14.14 41.06
C SER A 125 5.23 13.95 39.76
N ALA A 126 5.15 12.69 39.32
CA ALA A 126 4.23 12.21 38.32
C ALA A 126 2.77 12.47 38.74
N VAL A 127 2.01 13.16 37.90
CA VAL A 127 0.55 13.25 38.02
C VAL A 127 -0.04 11.90 37.61
N LYS A 128 -0.51 11.13 38.59
CA LYS A 128 -1.25 9.89 38.39
C LYS A 128 -2.64 10.21 37.83
N HIS A 129 -2.92 9.77 36.59
CA HIS A 129 -4.29 9.63 36.08
C HIS A 129 -4.95 8.37 36.65
N PRO A 130 -6.22 8.40 37.09
CA PRO A 130 -6.91 7.19 37.50
C PRO A 130 -7.32 6.35 36.29
N SER A 131 -6.85 5.10 36.29
CA SER A 131 -7.28 4.00 35.44
C SER A 131 -8.74 3.64 35.75
N TRP A 132 -9.63 3.72 34.76
CA TRP A 132 -10.92 3.03 34.81
C TRP A 132 -10.78 1.66 34.15
N LYS A 133 -10.71 0.62 34.99
CA LYS A 133 -10.79 -0.79 34.56
C LYS A 133 -12.25 -1.16 34.24
N ASN A 134 -12.40 -1.90 33.15
CA ASN A 134 -13.61 -2.55 32.70
C ASN A 134 -14.21 -3.49 33.76
N SER A 135 -15.52 -3.40 33.97
CA SER A 135 -16.31 -4.52 34.46
C SER A 135 -17.71 -4.48 33.82
N ALA A 136 -17.91 -5.38 32.88
CA ALA A 136 -19.20 -5.69 32.27
C ALA A 136 -19.88 -6.80 33.09
N SER A 137 -20.88 -6.41 33.88
CA SER A 137 -21.99 -7.27 34.29
C SER A 137 -23.14 -6.38 34.75
N ARG A 138 -23.99 -5.96 33.80
CA ARG A 138 -25.24 -5.25 34.12
C ARG A 138 -26.40 -6.23 34.07
N THR A 139 -26.82 -6.66 35.25
CA THR A 139 -28.21 -7.05 35.50
C THR A 139 -29.09 -5.81 35.47
N GLU A 140 -30.25 -5.97 34.84
CA GLU A 140 -31.28 -4.96 34.60
C GLU A 140 -31.73 -4.29 35.90
N THR A 141 -31.50 -2.98 36.01
CA THR A 141 -32.30 -2.00 36.76
C THR A 141 -31.61 -0.62 36.69
N LYS A 142 -32.33 0.39 36.17
CA LYS A 142 -32.10 1.86 36.17
C LYS A 142 -31.78 2.52 34.82
N ASP A 143 -32.83 2.75 34.02
CA ASP A 143 -32.79 3.56 32.79
C ASP A 143 -33.12 5.06 32.96
N VAL A 144 -33.50 5.53 34.15
CA VAL A 144 -33.94 6.94 34.32
C VAL A 144 -32.77 7.93 34.61
N SER A 145 -31.71 7.49 35.30
CA SER A 145 -30.59 8.37 35.64
C SER A 145 -29.66 8.64 34.45
N ALA A 146 -29.45 7.64 33.58
CA ALA A 146 -28.66 7.79 32.36
C ALA A 146 -29.31 8.78 31.38
N ALA A 147 -30.64 8.71 31.22
CA ALA A 147 -31.41 9.64 30.40
C ALA A 147 -31.31 11.10 30.91
N THR A 148 -31.33 11.31 32.23
CA THR A 148 -31.25 12.65 32.85
C THR A 148 -29.85 13.28 32.73
N HIS A 149 -28.79 12.47 32.73
CA HIS A 149 -27.43 12.96 32.47
C HIS A 149 -27.21 13.26 30.97
N CYS A 150 -27.81 12.46 30.08
CA CYS A 150 -27.78 12.70 28.63
C CYS A 150 -28.44 14.04 28.26
N THR A 151 -29.64 14.34 28.77
CA THR A 151 -30.33 15.61 28.49
C THR A 151 -29.55 16.83 28.97
N ARG A 152 -28.88 16.76 30.14
CA ARG A 152 -28.06 17.88 30.63
C ARG A 152 -26.79 18.10 29.82
N CYS A 153 -26.11 17.04 29.39
CA CYS A 153 -24.97 17.16 28.50
C CYS A 153 -25.38 17.78 27.15
N SER A 154 -26.56 17.46 26.63
CA SER A 154 -27.14 18.12 25.45
C SER A 154 -27.40 19.62 25.67
N HIS A 155 -27.92 20.02 26.84
CA HIS A 155 -28.09 21.44 27.18
C HIS A 155 -26.76 22.19 27.34
N ILE A 156 -25.75 21.53 27.93
CA ILE A 156 -24.40 22.08 28.06
C ILE A 156 -23.79 22.27 26.68
N LEU A 157 -23.87 21.26 25.80
CA LEU A 157 -23.41 21.37 24.41
C LEU A 157 -24.09 22.53 23.70
N THR A 158 -25.42 22.63 23.80
CA THR A 158 -26.19 23.72 23.19
C THR A 158 -25.73 25.09 23.68
N SER A 159 -25.45 25.22 24.98
CA SER A 159 -24.97 26.48 25.57
C SER A 159 -23.53 26.79 25.14
N LEU A 160 -22.66 25.78 25.03
CA LEU A 160 -21.28 25.96 24.55
C LEU A 160 -21.24 26.41 23.09
N VAL A 161 -22.06 25.79 22.23
CA VAL A 161 -22.12 26.18 20.82
C VAL A 161 -22.67 27.59 20.70
N LYS A 162 -23.88 27.84 21.21
CA LYS A 162 -24.58 29.13 21.03
C LYS A 162 -23.91 30.31 21.74
N ASN A 163 -23.33 30.11 22.94
CA ASN A 163 -22.85 31.22 23.76
C ASN A 163 -21.32 31.36 23.78
N ARG A 164 -20.56 30.44 23.17
CA ARG A 164 -19.10 30.49 23.16
C ARG A 164 -18.52 30.33 21.75
N LEU A 165 -18.93 29.32 20.97
CA LEU A 165 -18.47 29.14 19.58
C LEU A 165 -19.11 30.15 18.59
N CYS A 166 -20.39 30.47 18.76
CA CYS A 166 -21.13 31.40 17.87
C CYS A 166 -20.94 32.88 18.19
N SER A 167 -20.20 33.24 19.25
CA SER A 167 -20.22 34.60 19.83
C SER A 167 -18.86 35.28 19.74
N GLU A 168 -18.84 36.62 19.70
CA GLU A 168 -17.64 37.48 19.83
C GLU A 168 -16.79 37.16 21.07
N TRP A 169 -17.33 36.41 22.03
CA TRP A 169 -16.56 35.88 23.15
C TRP A 169 -15.31 35.13 22.70
N ILE A 170 -15.37 34.34 21.61
CA ILE A 170 -14.22 33.52 21.19
C ILE A 170 -13.01 34.38 20.78
N ASP A 171 -13.27 35.58 20.24
CA ASP A 171 -12.25 36.51 19.78
C ASP A 171 -11.62 37.29 20.94
N HIS A 172 -12.39 37.56 22.00
CA HIS A 172 -11.97 38.37 23.14
C HIS A 172 -11.56 37.56 24.39
N ALA A 173 -11.84 36.25 24.41
CA ALA A 173 -11.59 35.41 25.57
C ALA A 173 -10.12 35.05 25.73
N PRO A 174 -9.65 34.83 26.99
CA PRO A 174 -8.31 34.31 27.23
C PRO A 174 -8.08 32.98 26.46
N PRO A 175 -6.92 32.81 25.80
CA PRO A 175 -6.63 31.63 24.98
C PRO A 175 -6.81 30.29 25.71
N GLU A 176 -6.50 30.26 27.01
CA GLU A 176 -6.68 29.08 27.88
C GLU A 176 -8.16 28.72 28.07
N SER A 177 -9.03 29.72 28.23
CA SER A 177 -10.48 29.52 28.38
C SER A 177 -11.08 28.93 27.11
N VAL A 178 -10.64 29.41 25.94
CA VAL A 178 -11.07 28.87 24.65
C VAL A 178 -10.61 27.43 24.48
N LEU A 179 -9.34 27.12 24.83
CA LEU A 179 -8.83 25.76 24.80
C LEU A 179 -9.65 24.82 25.70
N ARG A 180 -10.02 25.24 26.92
CA ARG A 180 -10.88 24.44 27.81
C ARG A 180 -12.25 24.17 27.20
N VAL A 181 -12.86 25.17 26.54
CA VAL A 181 -14.13 24.97 25.82
C VAL A 181 -13.98 23.94 24.71
N LEU A 182 -12.92 24.01 23.89
CA LEU A 182 -12.65 23.02 22.84
C LEU A 182 -12.42 21.62 23.43
N ILE A 183 -11.73 21.50 24.56
CA ILE A 183 -11.54 20.21 25.26
C ILE A 183 -12.88 19.66 25.76
N CYS A 184 -13.76 20.50 26.31
CA CYS A 184 -15.10 20.09 26.72
C CYS A 184 -15.92 19.59 25.54
N LEU A 185 -15.92 20.32 24.42
CA LEU A 185 -16.58 19.90 23.19
C LEU A 185 -16.03 18.56 22.71
N ARG A 186 -14.71 18.41 22.66
CA ARG A 186 -14.02 17.17 22.32
C ARG A 186 -14.49 15.97 23.16
N LEU A 187 -14.73 16.16 24.45
CA LEU A 187 -15.22 15.09 25.33
C LEU A 187 -16.69 14.73 25.05
N LEU A 188 -17.53 15.74 24.76
CA LEU A 188 -18.96 15.55 24.49
C LEU A 188 -19.20 14.83 23.16
N ILE A 189 -18.46 15.18 22.10
CA ILE A 189 -18.61 14.57 20.77
C ILE A 189 -18.16 13.10 20.70
N ARG A 190 -17.66 12.52 21.79
CA ARG A 190 -17.41 11.06 21.87
C ARG A 190 -18.70 10.26 21.75
N ASP A 191 -19.83 10.86 22.11
CA ASP A 191 -21.16 10.29 21.99
C ASP A 191 -21.81 10.68 20.64
N PRO A 192 -22.25 9.71 19.81
CA PRO A 192 -22.91 9.97 18.54
C PRO A 192 -24.15 10.87 18.61
N HIS A 193 -24.88 10.89 19.73
CA HIS A 193 -26.04 11.77 19.88
C HIS A 193 -25.62 13.25 19.91
N HIS A 194 -24.53 13.54 20.62
CA HIS A 194 -23.96 14.88 20.73
C HIS A 194 -23.35 15.35 19.41
N GLN A 195 -22.84 14.44 18.57
CA GLN A 195 -22.36 14.76 17.21
C GLN A 195 -23.50 15.28 16.33
N LYS A 196 -24.66 14.61 16.34
CA LYS A 196 -25.86 15.04 15.60
C LYS A 196 -26.36 16.40 16.08
N LEU A 197 -26.41 16.61 17.40
CA LEU A 197 -26.82 17.89 17.99
C LEU A 197 -25.83 19.01 17.62
N LEU A 198 -24.52 18.74 17.59
CA LEU A 198 -23.52 19.71 17.14
C LEU A 198 -23.75 20.13 15.68
N HIS A 199 -24.07 19.18 14.80
CA HIS A 199 -24.41 19.47 13.41
C HIS A 199 -25.68 20.32 13.28
N GLN A 200 -26.76 19.94 13.99
CA GLN A 200 -28.03 20.70 14.00
C GLN A 200 -27.87 22.16 14.46
N LEU A 201 -26.88 22.43 15.31
CA LEU A 201 -26.55 23.77 15.80
C LEU A 201 -25.54 24.51 14.90
N GLN A 202 -25.25 24.01 13.69
CA GLN A 202 -24.19 24.52 12.80
C GLN A 202 -22.78 24.55 13.44
N GLY A 203 -22.59 23.80 14.53
CA GLY A 203 -21.35 23.80 15.30
C GLY A 203 -20.15 23.28 14.52
N ILE A 204 -20.36 22.38 13.55
CA ILE A 204 -19.30 21.86 12.68
C ILE A 204 -18.76 22.97 11.77
N SER A 205 -19.64 23.73 11.10
CA SER A 205 -19.27 24.87 10.25
C SER A 205 -18.58 25.99 11.03
N LEU A 206 -19.04 26.26 12.25
CA LEU A 206 -18.40 27.24 13.13
C LEU A 206 -17.02 26.78 13.59
N LEU A 207 -16.89 25.50 13.93
CA LEU A 207 -15.60 24.91 14.29
C LEU A 207 -14.62 24.96 13.12
N ALA A 208 -15.09 24.73 11.89
CA ALA A 208 -14.26 24.78 10.69
C ALA A 208 -13.74 26.20 10.43
N ARG A 209 -14.61 27.21 10.53
CA ARG A 209 -14.24 28.62 10.40
C ARG A 209 -13.25 29.06 11.49
N TYR A 210 -13.48 28.64 12.72
CA TYR A 210 -12.54 28.95 13.80
C TYR A 210 -11.19 28.24 13.62
N MET A 211 -11.19 26.98 13.17
CA MET A 211 -9.95 26.27 12.81
C MET A 211 -9.20 26.98 11.69
N GLU A 212 -9.89 27.51 10.68
CA GLU A 212 -9.28 28.30 9.60
C GLU A 212 -8.63 29.57 10.14
N SER A 213 -9.32 30.33 11.00
CA SER A 213 -8.76 31.54 11.63
C SER A 213 -7.51 31.23 12.46
N VAL A 214 -7.56 30.19 13.31
CA VAL A 214 -6.39 29.78 14.11
C VAL A 214 -5.25 29.28 13.21
N THR A 215 -5.56 28.60 12.11
CA THR A 215 -4.55 28.12 11.14
C THR A 215 -3.87 29.29 10.42
N ALA A 216 -4.62 30.31 10.02
CA ALA A 216 -4.07 31.50 9.37
C ALA A 216 -3.06 32.21 10.28
N MET A 217 -3.40 32.40 11.56
CA MET A 217 -2.51 32.98 12.56
C MET A 217 -1.31 32.08 12.88
N TYR A 218 -1.51 30.76 12.89
CA TYR A 218 -0.45 29.80 13.15
C TYR A 218 0.60 29.79 12.03
N ILE A 219 0.18 29.91 10.77
CA ILE A 219 1.08 29.94 9.61
C ILE A 219 1.76 31.31 9.48
N SER A 220 1.10 32.43 9.85
CA SER A 220 1.72 33.77 9.84
C SER A 220 2.81 33.96 10.90
N CYS A 221 3.11 32.93 11.71
CA CYS A 221 4.04 32.99 12.84
C CYS A 221 3.66 34.03 13.91
N ASP A 222 2.37 34.39 14.01
CA ASP A 222 1.90 35.19 15.13
C ASP A 222 1.88 34.31 16.38
N GLU A 223 2.72 34.64 17.38
CA GLU A 223 2.80 33.89 18.63
C GLU A 223 1.47 33.96 19.41
N GLN A 224 0.58 33.01 19.12
CA GLN A 224 -0.66 32.85 19.85
C GLN A 224 -0.54 31.71 20.85
N ALA A 225 -0.68 32.04 22.14
CA ALA A 225 -0.67 31.07 23.22
C ALA A 225 -1.67 29.92 22.93
N PHE A 226 -1.15 28.70 23.01
CA PHE A 226 -1.88 27.45 22.82
C PHE A 226 -2.43 27.17 21.40
N ALA A 227 -1.95 27.84 20.35
CA ALA A 227 -2.43 27.62 18.98
C ALA A 227 -2.33 26.14 18.56
N ALA A 228 -1.18 25.51 18.74
CA ALA A 228 -0.97 24.09 18.43
C ALA A 228 -1.94 23.17 19.19
N GLN A 229 -2.15 23.37 20.49
CA GLN A 229 -3.08 22.56 21.30
C GLN A 229 -4.54 22.76 20.87
N LYS A 230 -4.93 23.97 20.48
CA LYS A 230 -6.26 24.24 19.91
C LYS A 230 -6.42 23.48 18.60
N LEU A 231 -5.44 23.57 17.68
CA LEU A 231 -5.45 22.86 16.40
C LEU A 231 -5.53 21.34 16.59
N VAL A 232 -4.67 20.73 17.42
CA VAL A 232 -4.72 19.29 17.75
C VAL A 232 -6.09 18.87 18.29
N THR A 233 -6.72 19.71 19.10
CA THR A 233 -8.06 19.44 19.64
C THR A 233 -9.12 19.48 18.54
N MET A 234 -9.04 20.44 17.61
CA MET A 234 -9.98 20.57 16.50
C MET A 234 -9.80 19.50 15.43
N THR A 235 -8.56 19.19 15.03
CA THR A 235 -8.27 18.10 14.08
C THR A 235 -8.76 16.76 14.63
N TYR A 236 -8.62 16.50 15.94
CA TYR A 236 -9.24 15.34 16.57
C TYR A 236 -10.77 15.33 16.44
N MET A 237 -11.42 16.48 16.66
CA MET A 237 -12.87 16.55 16.58
C MET A 237 -13.36 16.24 15.16
N PHE A 238 -12.68 16.76 14.14
CA PHE A 238 -12.97 16.39 12.75
C PHE A 238 -12.68 14.92 12.46
N GLN A 239 -11.53 14.37 12.87
CA GLN A 239 -11.26 12.94 12.78
C GLN A 239 -12.41 12.12 13.38
N LYS A 240 -12.88 12.48 14.58
CA LYS A 240 -13.92 11.73 15.29
C LYS A 240 -15.29 11.79 14.61
N LEU A 241 -15.62 12.93 13.98
CA LEU A 241 -16.82 13.07 13.15
C LEU A 241 -16.70 12.22 11.88
N SER A 242 -15.53 12.21 11.23
CA SER A 242 -15.26 11.45 10.00
C SER A 242 -15.27 9.93 10.15
N VAL A 243 -15.15 9.40 11.38
CA VAL A 243 -15.27 7.95 11.63
C VAL A 243 -16.65 7.41 11.22
N VAL A 244 -17.70 8.23 11.27
CA VAL A 244 -19.06 7.81 10.89
C VAL A 244 -19.31 8.20 9.44
N GLU A 245 -19.56 7.22 8.56
CA GLU A 245 -19.72 7.39 7.10
C GLU A 245 -20.66 8.56 6.73
N ASN A 246 -21.88 8.57 7.27
CA ASN A 246 -22.88 9.61 6.98
C ASN A 246 -22.50 11.03 7.47
N GLN A 247 -21.49 11.15 8.33
CA GLN A 247 -21.06 12.43 8.89
C GLN A 247 -19.86 13.03 8.15
N ARG A 248 -19.17 12.25 7.29
CA ARG A 248 -18.03 12.73 6.50
C ARG A 248 -18.42 13.90 5.61
N VAL A 249 -19.61 13.82 5.00
CA VAL A 249 -20.19 14.88 4.16
C VAL A 249 -20.33 16.19 4.95
N TRP A 250 -20.75 16.14 6.22
CA TRP A 250 -20.87 17.35 7.05
C TRP A 250 -19.53 18.07 7.25
N VAL A 251 -18.43 17.31 7.31
CA VAL A 251 -17.07 17.86 7.43
C VAL A 251 -16.62 18.47 6.09
N ILE A 252 -16.94 17.82 4.96
CA ILE A 252 -16.65 18.37 3.63
C ILE A 252 -17.43 19.67 3.39
N GLU A 253 -18.75 19.67 3.60
CA GLU A 253 -19.64 20.83 3.44
C GLU A 253 -19.23 22.01 4.34
N SER A 254 -18.64 21.73 5.50
CA SER A 254 -18.12 22.77 6.41
C SER A 254 -16.87 23.49 5.89
N GLY A 255 -16.21 22.97 4.84
CA GLY A 255 -14.94 23.48 4.33
C GLY A 255 -13.71 23.07 5.15
N ALA A 256 -13.88 22.29 6.22
CA ALA A 256 -12.78 21.90 7.12
C ALA A 256 -11.63 21.16 6.41
N HIS A 257 -11.94 20.36 5.38
CA HIS A 257 -10.94 19.63 4.59
C HIS A 257 -9.89 20.55 3.96
N ARG A 258 -10.28 21.75 3.48
CA ARG A 258 -9.34 22.73 2.91
C ARG A 258 -8.33 23.20 3.95
N THR A 259 -8.79 23.48 5.16
CA THR A 259 -7.92 23.88 6.28
C THR A 259 -7.05 22.71 6.74
N LEU A 260 -7.57 21.48 6.76
CA LEU A 260 -6.78 20.29 7.09
C LEU A 260 -5.65 20.06 6.08
N VAL A 261 -5.89 20.28 4.77
CA VAL A 261 -4.82 20.20 3.76
C VAL A 261 -3.77 21.29 3.99
N LYS A 262 -4.17 22.53 4.31
CA LYS A 262 -3.22 23.60 4.66
C LYS A 262 -2.35 23.24 5.88
N LEU A 263 -2.89 22.49 6.85
CA LEU A 263 -2.14 22.06 8.03
C LEU A 263 -1.08 20.97 7.73
N LEU A 264 -1.05 20.41 6.52
CA LEU A 264 0.00 19.46 6.13
C LEU A 264 1.37 20.11 5.95
N SER A 265 1.43 21.43 5.72
CA SER A 265 2.69 22.17 5.60
C SER A 265 3.30 22.57 6.95
N THR A 266 2.76 22.04 8.07
CA THR A 266 3.21 22.40 9.42
C THR A 266 4.40 21.55 9.86
N THR A 267 5.30 22.14 10.66
CA THR A 267 6.46 21.45 11.24
C THR A 267 6.15 20.79 12.58
N ASP A 268 5.03 21.14 13.23
CA ASP A 268 4.60 20.51 14.49
C ASP A 268 4.01 19.12 14.22
N SER A 269 4.74 18.09 14.64
CA SER A 269 4.36 16.68 14.44
C SER A 269 2.97 16.33 14.99
N SER A 270 2.52 16.98 16.07
CA SER A 270 1.20 16.68 16.66
C SER A 270 0.06 17.27 15.83
N VAL A 271 0.25 18.49 15.32
CA VAL A 271 -0.72 19.16 14.45
C VAL A 271 -0.80 18.43 13.11
N LEU A 272 0.36 18.16 12.50
CA LEU A 272 0.48 17.42 11.25
C LEU A 272 -0.19 16.05 11.33
N LEU A 273 0.14 15.25 12.36
CA LEU A 273 -0.45 13.93 12.54
C LEU A 273 -1.96 14.01 12.72
N GLY A 274 -2.47 15.03 13.43
CA GLY A 274 -3.90 15.27 13.54
C GLY A 274 -4.57 15.57 12.21
N ALA A 275 -3.94 16.37 11.36
CA ALA A 275 -4.43 16.68 10.02
C ALA A 275 -4.43 15.42 9.12
N LEU A 276 -3.31 14.68 9.10
CA LEU A 276 -3.20 13.42 8.34
C LEU A 276 -4.29 12.42 8.75
N LEU A 277 -4.45 12.14 10.06
CA LEU A 277 -5.47 11.20 10.54
C LEU A 277 -6.91 11.64 10.19
N ALA A 278 -7.21 12.93 10.29
CA ALA A 278 -8.53 13.45 9.93
C ALA A 278 -8.78 13.32 8.42
N LEU A 279 -7.79 13.61 7.57
CA LEU A 279 -7.89 13.47 6.13
C LEU A 279 -7.96 12.00 5.70
N THR A 280 -7.18 11.10 6.29
CA THR A 280 -7.23 9.65 6.01
C THR A 280 -8.63 9.09 6.26
N THR A 281 -9.24 9.44 7.41
CA THR A 281 -10.60 8.99 7.74
C THR A 281 -11.68 9.58 6.83
N LEU A 282 -11.49 10.80 6.31
CA LEU A 282 -12.38 11.38 5.30
C LEU A 282 -12.23 10.66 3.96
N ALA A 283 -10.99 10.41 3.54
CA ALA A 283 -10.66 9.76 2.28
C ALA A 283 -11.14 8.30 2.20
N GLU A 284 -11.68 7.71 3.27
CA GLU A 284 -12.36 6.40 3.17
C GLU A 284 -13.68 6.46 2.36
N SER A 285 -14.34 7.63 2.24
CA SER A 285 -15.53 7.81 1.41
C SER A 285 -15.16 8.27 0.00
N PRO A 286 -15.75 7.68 -1.06
CA PRO A 286 -15.42 8.06 -2.44
C PRO A 286 -15.78 9.52 -2.74
N GLU A 287 -16.90 10.02 -2.25
CA GLU A 287 -17.33 11.42 -2.44
C GLU A 287 -16.34 12.41 -1.81
N CYS A 288 -15.80 12.05 -0.64
CA CYS A 288 -14.82 12.88 0.05
C CYS A 288 -13.45 12.87 -0.66
N LYS A 289 -13.08 11.75 -1.32
CA LYS A 289 -11.83 11.67 -2.09
C LYS A 289 -11.83 12.65 -3.25
N GLU A 290 -12.94 12.73 -3.99
CA GLU A 290 -13.06 13.66 -5.12
C GLU A 290 -12.87 15.11 -4.65
N GLU A 291 -13.59 15.54 -3.62
CA GLU A 291 -13.46 16.91 -3.08
C GLU A 291 -12.07 17.22 -2.51
N ILE A 292 -11.40 16.26 -1.86
CA ILE A 292 -10.03 16.43 -1.37
C ILE A 292 -9.03 16.50 -2.53
N SER A 293 -9.26 15.74 -3.60
CA SER A 293 -8.35 15.66 -4.76
C SER A 293 -8.30 16.92 -5.62
N GLU A 294 -9.31 17.78 -5.54
CA GLU A 294 -9.32 19.10 -6.20
C GLU A 294 -8.32 20.09 -5.60
N LEU A 295 -7.73 19.76 -4.44
CA LEU A 295 -6.70 20.55 -3.78
C LEU A 295 -5.29 20.05 -4.17
N PRO A 296 -4.26 20.92 -4.17
CA PRO A 296 -2.86 20.54 -4.39
C PRO A 296 -2.29 19.83 -3.15
N ILE A 297 -2.81 18.65 -2.85
CA ILE A 297 -2.46 17.89 -1.65
C ILE A 297 -1.16 17.11 -1.82
N VAL A 298 -0.85 16.66 -3.04
CA VAL A 298 0.26 15.74 -3.31
C VAL A 298 1.61 16.36 -2.98
N GLU A 299 1.83 17.64 -3.27
CA GLU A 299 3.08 18.35 -2.96
C GLU A 299 3.43 18.22 -1.46
N ASN A 300 2.47 18.53 -0.58
CA ASN A 300 2.66 18.40 0.86
C ASN A 300 2.93 16.94 1.27
N LEU A 301 2.22 15.98 0.67
CA LEU A 301 2.41 14.56 0.99
C LEU A 301 3.79 14.06 0.58
N LEU A 302 4.32 14.49 -0.57
CA LEU A 302 5.66 14.14 -1.04
C LEU A 302 6.75 14.72 -0.14
N VAL A 303 6.61 15.98 0.30
CA VAL A 303 7.52 16.59 1.29
C VAL A 303 7.53 15.80 2.59
N ILE A 304 6.34 15.42 3.10
CA ILE A 304 6.22 14.59 4.31
C ILE A 304 6.92 13.23 4.13
N LEU A 305 6.75 12.60 2.96
CA LEU A 305 7.37 11.31 2.65
C LEU A 305 8.92 11.39 2.59
N GLN A 306 9.48 12.54 2.23
CA GLN A 306 10.93 12.74 2.18
C GLN A 306 11.52 13.10 3.54
N GLU A 307 10.98 14.13 4.20
CA GLU A 307 11.69 14.85 5.27
C GLU A 307 11.28 14.47 6.69
N TYR A 308 10.09 13.92 6.89
CA TYR A 308 9.51 13.73 8.23
C TYR A 308 9.85 12.36 8.85
N ASP A 309 9.46 12.17 10.10
CA ASP A 309 9.61 10.91 10.85
C ASP A 309 8.79 9.76 10.24
N LEU A 310 9.13 8.52 10.63
CA LEU A 310 8.52 7.32 10.07
C LEU A 310 7.00 7.25 10.25
N LEU A 311 6.45 7.74 11.37
CA LEU A 311 5.01 7.74 11.61
C LEU A 311 4.31 8.68 10.63
N SER A 312 4.83 9.90 10.47
CA SER A 312 4.33 10.88 9.49
C SER A 312 4.42 10.34 8.06
N LYS A 313 5.53 9.71 7.68
CA LYS A 313 5.68 9.04 6.36
C LYS A 313 4.61 7.96 6.15
N ARG A 314 4.35 7.13 7.15
CA ARG A 314 3.32 6.08 7.08
C ARG A 314 1.92 6.66 6.88
N MET A 315 1.57 7.72 7.60
CA MET A 315 0.24 8.32 7.49
C MET A 315 0.07 9.07 6.16
N SER A 316 1.13 9.74 5.70
CA SER A 316 1.16 10.37 4.37
C SER A 316 0.98 9.34 3.25
N ALA A 317 1.72 8.23 3.30
CA ALA A 317 1.60 7.15 2.32
C ALA A 317 0.21 6.50 2.35
N GLU A 318 -0.38 6.29 3.54
CA GLU A 318 -1.73 5.74 3.64
C GLU A 318 -2.78 6.69 3.04
N LEU A 319 -2.69 7.98 3.34
CA LEU A 319 -3.58 8.98 2.74
C LEU A 319 -3.43 9.02 1.22
N LEU A 320 -2.19 9.05 0.70
CA LEU A 320 -1.93 9.03 -0.73
C LEU A 320 -2.46 7.74 -1.39
N ARG A 321 -2.34 6.58 -0.74
CA ARG A 321 -2.91 5.31 -1.21
C ARG A 321 -4.43 5.34 -1.33
N LEU A 322 -5.12 5.99 -0.39
CA LEU A 322 -6.57 6.12 -0.46
C LEU A 322 -7.01 7.07 -1.58
N LEU A 323 -6.23 8.11 -1.84
CA LEU A 323 -6.50 9.14 -2.84
C LEU A 323 -6.05 8.77 -4.26
N SER A 324 -5.02 7.92 -4.41
CA SER A 324 -4.43 7.56 -5.71
C SER A 324 -5.33 6.89 -6.76
N PRO A 325 -6.49 6.27 -6.42
CA PRO A 325 -7.45 5.85 -7.44
C PRO A 325 -8.13 7.01 -8.19
N VAL A 326 -8.04 8.24 -7.66
CA VAL A 326 -8.62 9.43 -8.29
C VAL A 326 -7.64 10.01 -9.31
N TRP A 327 -8.12 10.29 -10.53
CA TRP A 327 -7.25 10.66 -11.65
C TRP A 327 -6.44 11.94 -11.38
N GLN A 328 -7.05 12.96 -10.77
CA GLN A 328 -6.40 14.24 -10.43
C GLN A 328 -5.15 14.04 -9.56
N VAL A 329 -5.21 13.08 -8.63
CA VAL A 329 -4.10 12.79 -7.71
C VAL A 329 -2.94 12.15 -8.47
N ARG A 330 -3.22 11.27 -9.43
CA ARG A 330 -2.19 10.63 -10.26
C ARG A 330 -1.49 11.64 -11.16
N GLU A 331 -2.25 12.56 -11.76
CA GLU A 331 -1.66 13.65 -12.54
C GLU A 331 -0.77 14.54 -11.68
N GLN A 332 -1.22 14.95 -10.48
CA GLN A 332 -0.38 15.71 -9.55
C GLN A 332 0.93 14.97 -9.21
N VAL A 333 0.87 13.65 -8.97
CA VAL A 333 2.09 12.85 -8.71
C VAL A 333 3.03 12.86 -9.92
N ARG A 334 2.50 12.84 -11.15
CA ARG A 334 3.31 12.91 -12.37
C ARG A 334 3.93 14.29 -12.57
N GLU A 335 3.13 15.35 -12.46
CA GLU A 335 3.58 16.74 -12.62
C GLU A 335 4.65 17.14 -11.62
N LEU A 336 4.58 16.60 -10.40
CA LEU A 336 5.53 16.87 -9.32
C LEU A 336 6.73 15.90 -9.29
N GLU A 337 6.92 15.06 -10.31
CA GLU A 337 7.98 14.04 -10.37
C GLU A 337 8.03 13.19 -9.08
N GLY A 338 6.86 12.76 -8.58
CA GLY A 338 6.74 12.07 -7.30
C GLY A 338 7.21 10.61 -7.32
N LEU A 339 7.40 10.00 -8.50
CA LEU A 339 7.78 8.59 -8.65
C LEU A 339 9.15 8.25 -8.03
N PRO A 340 10.24 9.02 -8.28
CA PRO A 340 11.51 8.85 -7.57
C PRO A 340 11.37 8.82 -6.04
N VAL A 341 10.49 9.67 -5.49
CA VAL A 341 10.24 9.73 -4.05
C VAL A 341 9.64 8.41 -3.57
N LEU A 342 8.60 7.93 -4.24
CA LEU A 342 7.92 6.68 -3.90
C LEU A 342 8.85 5.48 -4.03
N LEU A 343 9.65 5.41 -5.09
CA LEU A 343 10.60 4.32 -5.31
C LEU A 343 11.75 4.33 -4.28
N SER A 344 12.21 5.51 -3.85
CA SER A 344 13.24 5.59 -2.81
C SER A 344 12.78 5.01 -1.47
N LEU A 345 11.47 5.10 -1.15
CA LEU A 345 10.90 4.50 0.05
C LEU A 345 10.88 2.96 0.03
N LEU A 346 10.89 2.35 -1.15
CA LEU A 346 10.91 0.88 -1.28
C LEU A 346 12.21 0.25 -0.75
N TYR A 347 13.26 1.04 -0.55
CA TYR A 347 14.51 0.58 0.08
C TYR A 347 14.39 0.40 1.59
N GLY A 348 13.37 1.00 2.22
CA GLY A 348 13.11 0.91 3.65
C GLY A 348 12.78 -0.51 4.14
N GLN A 349 12.59 -0.63 5.46
CA GLN A 349 12.31 -1.92 6.12
C GLN A 349 10.90 -1.99 6.73
N HIS A 350 10.12 -0.91 6.68
CA HIS A 350 8.86 -0.83 7.41
C HIS A 350 7.67 -1.38 6.59
N LEU A 351 7.11 -2.54 6.99
CA LEU A 351 6.11 -3.29 6.21
C LEU A 351 4.91 -2.46 5.75
N LYS A 352 4.23 -1.77 6.68
CA LYS A 352 3.00 -1.03 6.33
C LYS A 352 3.28 0.17 5.40
N LEU A 353 4.48 0.74 5.48
CA LEU A 353 4.88 1.84 4.59
C LEU A 353 5.12 1.28 3.19
N LEU A 354 5.94 0.24 3.10
CA LEU A 354 6.21 -0.46 1.83
C LEU A 354 4.93 -0.96 1.18
N TRP A 355 4.01 -1.51 1.96
CA TRP A 355 2.70 -1.97 1.48
C TRP A 355 1.88 -0.83 0.91
N SER A 356 1.84 0.31 1.61
CA SER A 356 1.10 1.49 1.13
C SER A 356 1.69 2.04 -0.16
N VAL A 357 3.02 2.14 -0.23
CA VAL A 357 3.76 2.58 -1.43
C VAL A 357 3.53 1.62 -2.60
N ALA A 358 3.60 0.31 -2.37
CA ALA A 358 3.33 -0.68 -3.41
C ALA A 358 1.92 -0.50 -4.00
N TRP A 359 0.90 -0.29 -3.16
CA TRP A 359 -0.46 -0.02 -3.64
C TRP A 359 -0.61 1.32 -4.36
N ILE A 360 0.13 2.37 -3.97
CA ILE A 360 0.19 3.60 -4.75
C ILE A 360 0.72 3.30 -6.15
N LEU A 361 1.83 2.55 -6.25
CA LEU A 361 2.41 2.16 -7.54
C LEU A 361 1.45 1.34 -8.40
N VAL A 362 0.63 0.46 -7.81
CA VAL A 362 -0.44 -0.26 -8.54
C VAL A 362 -1.37 0.73 -9.23
N GLN A 363 -1.85 1.75 -8.51
CA GLN A 363 -2.79 2.75 -9.06
C GLN A 363 -2.13 3.63 -10.14
N LEU A 364 -0.84 3.93 -9.99
CA LEU A 364 -0.09 4.73 -10.96
C LEU A 364 0.25 3.94 -12.24
N CYS A 365 0.38 2.61 -12.16
CA CYS A 365 0.64 1.75 -13.31
C CYS A 365 -0.54 1.66 -14.31
N GLU A 366 -1.71 2.21 -13.98
CA GLU A 366 -2.80 2.36 -14.97
C GLU A 366 -2.35 3.20 -16.18
N ASP A 367 -1.47 4.18 -15.95
CA ASP A 367 -0.92 5.02 -17.00
C ASP A 367 0.30 4.36 -17.65
N ALA A 368 0.37 4.40 -18.99
CA ALA A 368 1.47 3.78 -19.73
C ALA A 368 2.82 4.47 -19.47
N ASP A 369 2.84 5.80 -19.43
CA ASP A 369 4.07 6.58 -19.23
C ASP A 369 4.68 6.30 -17.86
N THR A 370 3.85 6.27 -16.81
CA THR A 370 4.27 5.92 -15.45
C THR A 370 4.92 4.53 -15.39
N ARG A 371 4.39 3.53 -16.11
CA ARG A 371 5.02 2.19 -16.16
C ARG A 371 6.42 2.25 -16.76
N THR A 372 6.61 3.04 -17.82
CA THR A 372 7.94 3.23 -18.42
C THR A 372 8.92 3.93 -17.49
N GLU A 373 8.43 4.89 -16.71
CA GLU A 373 9.23 5.64 -15.75
C GLU A 373 9.61 4.79 -14.53
N ILE A 374 8.68 4.00 -13.97
CA ILE A 374 8.97 3.03 -12.90
C ILE A 374 10.08 2.07 -13.35
N ARG A 375 10.04 1.63 -14.61
CA ARG A 375 11.09 0.78 -15.18
C ARG A 375 12.43 1.53 -15.28
N SER A 376 12.46 2.75 -15.80
CA SER A 376 13.71 3.50 -15.98
C SER A 376 14.40 3.83 -14.65
N TRP A 377 13.63 4.03 -13.59
CA TRP A 377 14.15 4.26 -12.23
C TRP A 377 14.52 2.97 -11.47
N GLY A 378 14.53 1.81 -12.14
CA GLY A 378 14.92 0.54 -11.51
C GLY A 378 13.89 -0.02 -10.52
N GLY A 379 12.62 0.39 -10.64
CA GLY A 379 11.55 -0.07 -9.76
C GLY A 379 11.32 -1.59 -9.85
N VAL A 380 11.54 -2.19 -11.02
CA VAL A 380 11.41 -3.64 -11.23
C VAL A 380 12.37 -4.42 -10.32
N GLN A 381 13.65 -4.05 -10.30
CA GLN A 381 14.66 -4.70 -9.45
C GLN A 381 14.30 -4.58 -7.97
N GLN A 382 13.81 -3.40 -7.56
CA GLN A 382 13.47 -3.17 -6.17
C GLN A 382 12.22 -3.95 -5.74
N LEU A 383 11.21 -4.07 -6.60
CA LEU A 383 10.02 -4.90 -6.34
C LEU A 383 10.37 -6.39 -6.25
N LEU A 384 11.20 -6.90 -7.17
CA LEU A 384 11.66 -8.29 -7.13
C LEU A 384 12.49 -8.60 -5.88
N ARG A 385 13.28 -7.62 -5.41
CA ARG A 385 14.01 -7.72 -4.14
C ARG A 385 13.09 -7.83 -2.92
N LEU A 386 11.94 -7.13 -2.93
CA LEU A 386 10.95 -7.22 -1.86
C LEU A 386 10.19 -8.56 -1.85
N LEU A 387 10.12 -9.25 -2.99
CA LEU A 387 9.57 -10.61 -3.07
C LEU A 387 10.52 -11.67 -2.49
N SER A 388 11.83 -11.39 -2.46
CA SER A 388 12.84 -12.32 -1.97
C SER A 388 12.75 -12.49 -0.44
N SER A 389 12.85 -13.73 0.04
CA SER A 389 12.61 -14.12 1.44
C SER A 389 13.68 -13.67 2.45
N ASP A 390 14.79 -13.10 2.00
CA ASP A 390 15.96 -12.84 2.85
C ASP A 390 15.90 -11.52 3.65
N ARG A 391 14.80 -10.76 3.54
CA ARG A 391 14.67 -9.48 4.26
C ARG A 391 13.96 -9.64 5.60
N GLN A 392 14.61 -9.16 6.64
CA GLN A 392 13.97 -8.88 7.93
C GLN A 392 13.24 -7.55 7.84
N TYR A 393 11.96 -7.56 8.16
CA TYR A 393 11.13 -6.37 8.14
C TYR A 393 10.82 -5.86 9.55
N VAL A 394 10.57 -4.56 9.66
CA VAL A 394 10.14 -3.92 10.91
C VAL A 394 8.65 -3.63 10.79
N SER A 395 7.88 -3.94 11.84
CA SER A 395 6.47 -3.59 11.90
C SER A 395 5.99 -3.29 13.32
N ASP A 396 5.15 -2.27 13.42
CA ASP A 396 4.54 -1.90 14.70
C ASP A 396 3.11 -2.40 14.83
N ARG A 397 2.70 -2.71 16.06
CA ARG A 397 1.31 -3.05 16.40
C ARG A 397 0.33 -1.88 16.27
N SER A 398 0.81 -0.66 16.03
CA SER A 398 -0.06 0.51 15.85
C SER A 398 -0.93 0.35 14.61
N SER A 399 -2.18 -0.10 14.79
CA SER A 399 -3.23 0.12 13.81
C SER A 399 -3.54 1.62 13.78
N ILE A 400 -3.71 2.15 12.57
CA ILE A 400 -4.08 3.56 12.35
C ILE A 400 -5.37 3.88 13.11
N ASP A 401 -6.29 2.92 13.18
CA ASP A 401 -7.56 2.99 13.93
C ASP A 401 -7.40 3.22 15.44
N ALA A 402 -6.29 2.78 16.04
CA ALA A 402 -6.00 3.01 17.44
C ALA A 402 -5.28 4.36 17.70
N LEU A 403 -4.81 5.02 16.63
CA LEU A 403 -4.14 6.32 16.70
C LEU A 403 -5.19 7.44 16.69
N SER A 404 -5.22 8.16 17.81
CA SER A 404 -5.93 9.41 17.95
C SER A 404 -4.89 10.50 18.18
N SER A 405 -5.05 11.65 17.52
CA SER A 405 -4.17 12.81 17.73
C SER A 405 -4.08 13.25 19.19
N ALA A 406 -5.10 12.98 20.01
CA ALA A 406 -5.12 13.24 21.45
C ALA A 406 -4.18 12.32 22.27
N ASN A 407 -3.83 11.15 21.75
CA ASN A 407 -2.97 10.15 22.41
C ASN A 407 -1.57 10.06 21.77
N ALA A 408 -1.33 10.77 20.66
CA ALA A 408 -0.10 10.68 19.88
C ALA A 408 1.13 11.21 20.63
N ALA A 409 1.01 12.37 21.31
CA ALA A 409 2.13 12.97 22.04
C ALA A 409 2.75 12.03 23.11
N GLY A 410 1.93 11.18 23.75
CA GLY A 410 2.41 10.19 24.72
C GLY A 410 2.96 8.88 24.12
N ARG A 411 2.84 8.69 22.79
CA ARG A 411 3.36 7.52 22.06
C ARG A 411 4.55 7.84 21.15
N ILE A 412 4.65 9.07 20.64
CA ILE A 412 5.85 9.57 19.93
C ILE A 412 7.10 9.41 20.80
N GLN A 413 6.96 9.58 22.13
CA GLN A 413 8.05 9.36 23.09
C GLN A 413 8.33 7.88 23.42
N ARG A 414 7.46 6.95 23.00
CA ARG A 414 7.57 5.49 23.22
C ARG A 414 8.02 4.70 22.00
N GLU A 415 8.32 5.34 20.87
CA GLU A 415 8.84 4.68 19.66
C GLU A 415 10.14 3.88 19.88
N HIS A 416 10.77 3.99 21.06
CA HIS A 416 11.95 3.20 21.42
C HIS A 416 11.66 1.85 22.10
N ILE A 417 10.40 1.44 22.27
CA ILE A 417 10.07 0.11 22.80
C ILE A 417 9.54 -0.75 21.65
N ARG A 418 10.41 -1.62 21.12
CA ARG A 418 10.03 -2.73 20.24
C ARG A 418 9.04 -3.62 20.99
N GLU A 419 7.75 -3.45 20.73
CA GLU A 419 6.75 -4.41 21.18
C GLU A 419 6.66 -5.51 20.11
N GLU A 420 7.19 -6.68 20.43
CA GLU A 420 7.28 -7.85 19.53
C GLU A 420 5.88 -8.27 19.05
N LEU A 421 5.70 -8.36 17.73
CA LEU A 421 4.48 -8.89 17.12
C LEU A 421 4.38 -10.40 17.33
N SER A 422 3.17 -10.95 17.17
CA SER A 422 3.05 -12.40 17.06
C SER A 422 3.71 -12.89 15.76
N PRO A 423 4.40 -14.05 15.76
CA PRO A 423 5.03 -14.58 14.55
C PRO A 423 4.06 -14.73 13.36
N GLN A 424 2.78 -14.99 13.64
CA GLN A 424 1.76 -15.12 12.60
C GLN A 424 1.41 -13.77 11.95
N GLU A 425 1.27 -12.69 12.72
CA GLU A 425 0.96 -11.35 12.18
C GLU A 425 2.10 -10.83 11.28
N GLU A 426 3.34 -11.17 11.59
CA GLU A 426 4.50 -10.81 10.76
C GLU A 426 4.51 -11.52 9.42
N VAL A 427 4.21 -12.83 9.43
CA VAL A 427 4.03 -13.63 8.20
C VAL A 427 2.89 -13.07 7.36
N ASP A 428 1.73 -12.81 7.96
CA ASP A 428 0.55 -12.29 7.24
C ASP A 428 0.83 -10.91 6.61
N ASN A 429 1.51 -10.02 7.32
CA ASN A 429 1.90 -8.70 6.80
C ASN A 429 2.93 -8.80 5.67
N THR A 430 3.87 -9.75 5.77
CA THR A 430 4.87 -10.01 4.72
C THR A 430 4.20 -10.55 3.47
N VAL A 431 3.29 -11.51 3.61
CA VAL A 431 2.48 -12.04 2.52
C VAL A 431 1.65 -10.94 1.86
N ALA A 432 1.07 -10.03 2.63
CA ALA A 432 0.33 -8.89 2.10
C ALA A 432 1.22 -7.95 1.26
N LEU A 433 2.45 -7.68 1.71
CA LEU A 433 3.42 -6.88 0.94
C LEU A 433 3.84 -7.60 -0.35
N GLN A 434 4.15 -8.89 -0.28
CA GLN A 434 4.51 -9.69 -1.45
C GLN A 434 3.36 -9.72 -2.47
N SER A 435 2.12 -9.84 -2.00
CA SER A 435 0.92 -9.82 -2.84
C SER A 435 0.74 -8.45 -3.54
N ALA A 436 1.02 -7.35 -2.83
CA ALA A 436 1.03 -6.01 -3.42
C ALA A 436 2.14 -5.88 -4.49
N CYS A 437 3.36 -6.35 -4.21
CA CYS A 437 4.47 -6.33 -5.18
C CYS A 437 4.17 -7.16 -6.44
N CYS A 438 3.62 -8.37 -6.28
CA CYS A 438 3.13 -9.18 -7.41
C CYS A 438 2.08 -8.43 -8.23
N THR A 439 1.19 -7.69 -7.58
CA THR A 439 0.19 -6.85 -8.28
C THR A 439 0.85 -5.72 -9.07
N VAL A 440 1.85 -5.02 -8.51
CA VAL A 440 2.60 -3.99 -9.25
C VAL A 440 3.29 -4.61 -10.48
N LEU A 441 3.96 -5.76 -10.31
CA LEU A 441 4.62 -6.46 -11.42
C LEU A 441 3.62 -6.96 -12.48
N THR A 442 2.42 -7.37 -12.05
CA THR A 442 1.31 -7.73 -12.96
C THR A 442 0.92 -6.53 -13.82
N GLU A 443 0.71 -5.36 -13.21
CA GLU A 443 0.34 -4.14 -13.95
C GLU A 443 1.48 -3.66 -14.87
N LEU A 444 2.74 -3.73 -14.41
CA LEU A 444 3.91 -3.43 -15.25
C LEU A 444 4.00 -4.38 -16.45
N SER A 445 3.67 -5.66 -16.28
CA SER A 445 3.74 -6.66 -17.35
C SER A 445 2.73 -6.49 -18.48
N LEU A 446 1.78 -5.55 -18.35
CA LEU A 446 0.92 -5.11 -19.47
C LEU A 446 1.73 -4.39 -20.56
N ASP A 447 2.93 -3.90 -20.24
CA ASP A 447 3.88 -3.36 -21.21
C ASP A 447 4.93 -4.43 -21.56
N ASP A 448 5.08 -4.76 -22.85
CA ASP A 448 5.97 -5.84 -23.30
C ASP A 448 7.43 -5.57 -22.92
N THR A 449 7.86 -4.31 -22.96
CA THR A 449 9.23 -3.94 -22.61
C THR A 449 9.50 -4.07 -21.11
N SER A 450 8.53 -3.75 -20.27
CA SER A 450 8.60 -3.95 -18.82
C SER A 450 8.49 -5.43 -18.43
N ALA A 451 7.61 -6.18 -19.08
CA ALA A 451 7.54 -7.64 -18.92
C ALA A 451 8.87 -8.31 -19.28
N HIS A 452 9.51 -7.89 -20.38
CA HIS A 452 10.83 -8.39 -20.75
C HIS A 452 11.90 -8.07 -19.70
N HIS A 453 11.90 -6.83 -19.18
CA HIS A 453 12.82 -6.43 -18.12
C HIS A 453 12.62 -7.22 -16.83
N ILE A 454 11.36 -7.51 -16.43
CA ILE A 454 11.06 -8.39 -15.29
C ILE A 454 11.69 -9.77 -15.49
N VAL A 455 11.62 -10.33 -16.72
CA VAL A 455 12.25 -11.61 -17.03
C VAL A 455 13.78 -11.53 -16.99
N GLN A 456 14.39 -10.47 -17.52
CA GLN A 456 15.85 -10.28 -17.49
C GLN A 456 16.39 -10.18 -16.05
N GLU A 457 15.62 -9.58 -15.14
CA GLU A 457 15.95 -9.45 -13.71
C GLU A 457 15.62 -10.73 -12.90
N ASN A 458 15.59 -11.89 -13.56
CA ASN A 458 15.29 -13.19 -12.96
C ASN A 458 13.90 -13.28 -12.29
N GLY A 459 12.96 -12.41 -12.68
CA GLY A 459 11.66 -12.30 -12.03
C GLY A 459 10.81 -13.57 -12.11
N VAL A 460 10.92 -14.34 -13.19
CA VAL A 460 10.17 -15.61 -13.34
C VAL A 460 10.54 -16.59 -12.22
N CYS A 461 11.84 -16.78 -11.96
CA CYS A 461 12.31 -17.67 -10.89
C CYS A 461 11.88 -17.15 -9.50
N ILE A 462 12.11 -15.85 -9.23
CA ILE A 462 11.76 -15.22 -7.94
C ILE A 462 10.27 -15.37 -7.64
N ILE A 463 9.40 -15.06 -8.61
CA ILE A 463 7.94 -15.15 -8.45
C ILE A 463 7.50 -16.61 -8.37
N ALA A 464 8.12 -17.51 -9.16
CA ALA A 464 7.77 -18.92 -9.11
C ALA A 464 8.09 -19.57 -7.76
N LYS A 465 9.12 -19.13 -7.03
CA LYS A 465 9.36 -19.60 -5.64
C LYS A 465 8.17 -19.34 -4.70
N LEU A 466 7.35 -18.33 -4.99
CA LEU A 466 6.17 -17.98 -4.19
C LEU A 466 4.94 -18.87 -4.48
N ILE A 467 4.97 -19.69 -5.54
CA ILE A 467 3.90 -20.66 -5.80
C ILE A 467 4.03 -21.91 -4.94
N LEU A 468 5.18 -22.15 -4.34
CA LEU A 468 5.42 -23.30 -3.48
C LEU A 468 4.65 -23.14 -2.16
N PRO A 469 4.09 -24.22 -1.59
CA PRO A 469 3.36 -24.13 -0.33
C PRO A 469 4.25 -23.58 0.79
N GLN A 470 3.77 -22.55 1.49
CA GLN A 470 4.38 -22.05 2.73
C GLN A 470 3.61 -22.64 3.92
N ASN A 471 4.29 -22.93 5.03
CA ASN A 471 3.79 -23.63 6.22
C ASN A 471 2.67 -22.92 7.02
N SER A 472 1.93 -21.98 6.41
CA SER A 472 0.90 -21.15 7.05
C SER A 472 -0.51 -21.56 6.60
N GLY A 473 -1.40 -21.75 7.58
CA GLY A 473 -2.69 -22.42 7.45
C GLY A 473 -3.75 -21.82 6.50
N PRO A 474 -4.97 -22.40 6.50
CA PRO A 474 -5.89 -22.43 5.35
C PRO A 474 -6.77 -21.17 5.13
N LYS A 475 -6.30 -19.95 5.46
CA LYS A 475 -7.18 -18.75 5.43
C LYS A 475 -6.64 -17.46 4.81
N VAL A 476 -5.59 -17.51 3.99
CA VAL A 476 -5.13 -16.35 3.21
C VAL A 476 -5.48 -16.58 1.75
N THR A 477 -6.06 -15.58 1.07
CA THR A 477 -6.10 -15.54 -0.41
C THR A 477 -4.67 -15.76 -0.87
N SER A 478 -4.36 -16.98 -1.30
CA SER A 478 -3.00 -17.48 -1.26
C SER A 478 -2.07 -16.54 -2.03
N LEU A 479 -0.93 -16.20 -1.43
CA LEU A 479 0.15 -15.50 -2.14
C LEU A 479 0.42 -16.15 -3.52
N GLN A 480 0.26 -17.48 -3.56
CA GLN A 480 0.31 -18.32 -4.75
C GLN A 480 -0.62 -17.80 -5.87
N CYS A 481 -1.87 -17.41 -5.60
CA CYS A 481 -2.76 -16.85 -6.63
C CYS A 481 -2.21 -15.54 -7.23
N TYR A 482 -1.67 -14.65 -6.41
CA TYR A 482 -1.03 -13.42 -6.90
C TYR A 482 0.23 -13.71 -7.73
N ALA A 483 1.02 -14.69 -7.29
CA ALA A 483 2.20 -15.16 -8.03
C ALA A 483 1.80 -15.78 -9.37
N PHE A 484 0.83 -16.70 -9.39
CA PHE A 484 0.30 -17.30 -10.61
C PHE A 484 -0.29 -16.26 -11.57
N ARG A 485 -1.02 -15.26 -11.07
CA ARG A 485 -1.51 -14.15 -11.90
C ARG A 485 -0.37 -13.39 -12.57
N THR A 486 0.65 -13.04 -11.79
CA THR A 486 1.83 -12.33 -12.31
C THR A 486 2.55 -13.18 -13.37
N LEU A 487 2.78 -14.46 -13.09
CA LEU A 487 3.34 -15.42 -14.03
C LEU A 487 2.48 -15.57 -15.29
N ARG A 488 1.15 -15.55 -15.17
CA ARG A 488 0.24 -15.68 -16.32
C ARG A 488 0.25 -14.47 -17.23
N PHE A 489 0.44 -13.28 -16.68
CA PHE A 489 0.61 -12.06 -17.46
C PHE A 489 1.99 -12.08 -18.15
N LEU A 490 3.05 -12.45 -17.44
CA LEU A 490 4.38 -12.63 -18.03
C LEU A 490 4.40 -13.69 -19.13
N PHE A 491 3.65 -14.78 -19.00
CA PHE A 491 3.49 -15.82 -20.02
C PHE A 491 2.72 -15.33 -21.26
N SER A 492 1.80 -14.38 -21.08
CA SER A 492 1.04 -13.80 -22.20
C SER A 492 1.94 -13.05 -23.17
N VAL A 493 3.13 -12.62 -22.73
CA VAL A 493 4.20 -12.14 -23.61
C VAL A 493 4.92 -13.33 -24.23
N GLU A 494 4.77 -13.48 -25.55
CA GLU A 494 5.20 -14.69 -26.26
C GLU A 494 6.68 -15.03 -26.07
N ARG A 495 7.54 -14.01 -26.01
CA ARG A 495 8.99 -14.16 -25.79
C ARG A 495 9.30 -15.01 -24.56
N ASN A 496 8.42 -14.98 -23.56
CA ASN A 496 8.64 -15.63 -22.28
C ASN A 496 8.12 -17.08 -22.27
N ARG A 497 7.28 -17.50 -23.23
CA ARG A 497 6.56 -18.81 -23.21
C ARG A 497 7.48 -20.02 -23.05
N HIS A 498 8.67 -19.97 -23.64
CA HIS A 498 9.65 -21.05 -23.55
C HIS A 498 10.13 -21.29 -22.11
N LEU A 499 10.18 -20.26 -21.27
CA LEU A 499 10.52 -20.39 -19.85
C LEU A 499 9.41 -21.15 -19.10
N PHE A 500 8.16 -20.84 -19.39
CA PHE A 500 7.01 -21.47 -18.72
C PHE A 500 6.83 -22.94 -19.09
N LYS A 501 7.16 -23.32 -20.33
CA LYS A 501 7.21 -24.73 -20.76
C LYS A 501 8.27 -25.54 -19.99
N ARG A 502 9.33 -24.89 -19.50
CA ARG A 502 10.36 -25.50 -18.67
C ARG A 502 10.02 -25.45 -17.17
N LEU A 503 9.24 -24.45 -16.76
CA LEU A 503 8.88 -24.18 -15.38
C LEU A 503 7.80 -25.13 -14.86
N PHE A 504 6.76 -25.40 -15.65
CA PHE A 504 5.58 -26.10 -15.17
C PHE A 504 5.51 -27.55 -15.68
N PRO A 505 5.23 -28.53 -14.79
CA PRO A 505 4.80 -29.87 -15.17
C PRO A 505 3.56 -29.84 -16.05
N THR A 506 3.36 -30.86 -16.89
CA THR A 506 2.30 -30.89 -17.90
C THR A 506 0.89 -30.66 -17.34
N ASP A 507 0.58 -31.26 -16.19
CA ASP A 507 -0.72 -31.15 -15.53
C ASP A 507 -0.97 -29.74 -14.96
N LEU A 508 0.05 -29.11 -14.39
CA LEU A 508 -0.03 -27.72 -13.92
C LEU A 508 -0.10 -26.75 -15.09
N PHE A 509 0.63 -27.04 -16.16
CA PHE A 509 0.71 -26.19 -17.34
C PHE A 509 -0.61 -26.11 -18.10
N GLU A 510 -1.36 -27.21 -18.18
CA GLU A 510 -2.71 -27.25 -18.75
C GLU A 510 -3.66 -26.32 -17.99
N LEU A 511 -3.76 -26.50 -16.67
CA LEU A 511 -4.55 -25.63 -15.80
C LEU A 511 -4.12 -24.16 -15.90
N PHE A 512 -2.82 -23.91 -16.09
CA PHE A 512 -2.28 -22.55 -16.18
C PHE A 512 -2.66 -21.85 -17.49
N ILE A 513 -2.72 -22.60 -18.58
CA ILE A 513 -3.18 -22.09 -19.87
C ILE A 513 -4.69 -21.82 -19.81
N ASP A 514 -5.47 -22.74 -19.23
CA ASP A 514 -6.94 -22.71 -19.16
C ASP A 514 -7.50 -21.48 -18.47
N VAL A 515 -6.73 -20.84 -17.57
CA VAL A 515 -7.09 -19.56 -16.97
C VAL A 515 -7.37 -18.49 -18.04
N GLY A 516 -6.66 -18.52 -19.16
CA GLY A 516 -6.76 -17.51 -20.21
C GLY A 516 -5.84 -16.29 -20.00
N HIS A 517 -5.81 -15.40 -20.99
CA HIS A 517 -4.88 -14.27 -21.02
C HIS A 517 -5.40 -13.05 -20.25
N TYR A 518 -4.51 -12.41 -19.48
CA TYR A 518 -4.76 -11.16 -18.75
C TYR A 518 -5.96 -11.18 -17.79
N VAL A 519 -6.30 -12.34 -17.23
CA VAL A 519 -7.40 -12.47 -16.25
C VAL A 519 -7.00 -11.84 -14.92
N ARG A 520 -7.70 -10.76 -14.54
CA ARG A 520 -7.40 -10.02 -13.29
C ARG A 520 -7.98 -10.68 -12.04
N ASP A 521 -9.07 -11.42 -12.19
CA ASP A 521 -9.79 -12.06 -11.09
C ASP A 521 -8.94 -13.17 -10.45
N LEU A 522 -8.74 -13.07 -9.13
CA LEU A 522 -7.93 -14.04 -8.38
C LEU A 522 -8.63 -15.39 -8.25
N ALA A 523 -9.97 -15.44 -8.32
CA ALA A 523 -10.72 -16.68 -8.23
C ALA A 523 -10.36 -17.67 -9.35
N ALA A 524 -10.00 -17.16 -10.54
CA ALA A 524 -9.56 -17.98 -11.66
C ALA A 524 -8.27 -18.77 -11.37
N TYR A 525 -7.48 -18.36 -10.38
CA TYR A 525 -6.20 -18.98 -10.02
C TYR A 525 -6.31 -19.96 -8.84
N GLU A 526 -7.48 -20.06 -8.19
CA GLU A 526 -7.69 -20.95 -7.03
C GLU A 526 -7.50 -22.44 -7.39
N GLY A 527 -7.85 -22.84 -8.62
CA GLY A 527 -7.63 -24.19 -9.11
C GLY A 527 -6.15 -24.58 -9.18
N LEU A 528 -5.30 -23.65 -9.64
CA LEU A 528 -3.84 -23.83 -9.68
C LEU A 528 -3.23 -23.92 -8.29
N GLN A 529 -3.63 -23.02 -7.40
CA GLN A 529 -3.20 -23.06 -6.01
C GLN A 529 -3.56 -24.40 -5.37
N THR A 530 -4.84 -24.81 -5.48
CA THR A 530 -5.34 -26.05 -4.90
C THR A 530 -4.53 -27.24 -5.40
N LYS A 531 -4.25 -27.30 -6.71
CA LYS A 531 -3.44 -28.35 -7.32
C LYS A 531 -2.04 -28.44 -6.69
N VAL A 532 -1.32 -27.32 -6.58
CA VAL A 532 0.03 -27.30 -5.97
C VAL A 532 0.00 -27.58 -4.46
N SER A 533 -1.05 -27.15 -3.76
CA SER A 533 -1.22 -27.48 -2.34
C SER A 533 -1.45 -28.98 -2.07
N PHE A 534 -1.89 -29.74 -3.08
CA PHE A 534 -2.09 -31.20 -2.99
C PHE A 534 -0.98 -32.03 -3.64
N TYR A 535 0.11 -31.39 -4.10
CA TYR A 535 1.26 -32.11 -4.62
C TYR A 535 1.94 -32.97 -3.56
N THR A 536 2.43 -34.14 -3.97
CA THR A 536 3.33 -34.95 -3.12
C THR A 536 4.69 -34.26 -2.99
N GLU A 537 5.50 -34.65 -2.00
CA GLU A 537 6.85 -34.08 -1.87
C GLU A 537 7.71 -34.35 -3.11
N GLU A 538 7.55 -35.50 -3.79
CA GLU A 538 8.26 -35.78 -5.05
C GLU A 538 7.83 -34.85 -6.19
N GLU A 539 6.54 -34.53 -6.28
CA GLU A 539 6.01 -33.58 -7.26
C GLU A 539 6.48 -32.14 -6.94
N LEU A 540 6.54 -31.78 -5.66
CA LEU A 540 7.07 -30.50 -5.20
C LEU A 540 8.58 -30.37 -5.46
N ASP A 541 9.36 -31.43 -5.27
CA ASP A 541 10.79 -31.45 -5.57
C ASP A 541 11.04 -31.30 -7.07
N SER A 542 10.28 -32.00 -7.91
CA SER A 542 10.29 -31.83 -9.37
C SER A 542 9.96 -30.38 -9.78
N LEU A 543 8.98 -29.75 -9.12
CA LEU A 543 8.63 -28.36 -9.35
C LEU A 543 9.75 -27.40 -8.90
N ARG A 544 10.42 -27.66 -7.77
CA ARG A 544 11.59 -26.90 -7.32
C ARG A 544 12.72 -26.99 -8.35
N GLU A 545 13.07 -28.20 -8.79
CA GLU A 545 14.08 -28.40 -9.85
C GLU A 545 13.73 -27.62 -11.13
N SER A 546 12.44 -27.59 -11.50
CA SER A 546 11.96 -26.82 -12.66
C SER A 546 12.07 -25.30 -12.46
N ILE A 547 11.84 -24.80 -11.23
CA ILE A 547 12.06 -23.40 -10.83
C ILE A 547 13.56 -23.05 -10.91
N GLU A 548 14.43 -23.89 -10.35
CA GLU A 548 15.88 -23.73 -10.45
C GLU A 548 16.37 -23.78 -11.92
N ALA A 549 15.72 -24.58 -12.78
CA ALA A 549 16.08 -24.67 -14.19
C ALA A 549 15.84 -23.37 -14.96
N VAL A 550 14.91 -22.52 -14.53
CA VAL A 550 14.63 -21.20 -15.13
C VAL A 550 15.39 -20.05 -14.45
N ASP A 551 16.22 -20.34 -13.45
CA ASP A 551 17.08 -19.36 -12.79
C ASP A 551 18.20 -18.87 -13.73
N GLN A 552 18.14 -17.59 -14.10
CA GLN A 552 19.13 -16.95 -14.97
C GLN A 552 20.44 -16.63 -14.26
N ASN A 553 20.45 -16.66 -12.92
CA ASN A 553 21.62 -16.42 -12.09
C ASN A 553 22.34 -17.72 -11.71
N ARG A 554 21.93 -18.87 -12.26
CA ARG A 554 22.54 -20.17 -11.97
C ARG A 554 24.04 -20.20 -12.28
N PRO A 555 24.82 -20.98 -11.51
CA PRO A 555 26.22 -21.22 -11.87
C PRO A 555 26.30 -21.87 -13.25
N PRO A 556 27.37 -21.60 -14.02
CA PRO A 556 27.48 -22.09 -15.38
C PRO A 556 27.61 -23.61 -15.43
N LEU A 557 26.95 -24.23 -16.40
CA LEU A 557 26.91 -25.69 -16.59
C LEU A 557 28.29 -26.28 -16.87
N LYS A 558 29.08 -25.54 -17.66
CA LYS A 558 30.45 -25.89 -18.06
C LYS A 558 31.18 -24.64 -18.50
N VAL A 559 32.50 -24.63 -18.39
CA VAL A 559 33.35 -23.60 -19.01
C VAL A 559 34.07 -24.21 -20.20
N ILE A 560 33.99 -23.57 -21.36
CA ILE A 560 34.71 -23.94 -22.59
C ILE A 560 35.54 -22.75 -23.04
N ASN A 561 36.87 -22.87 -23.05
CA ASN A 561 37.80 -21.82 -23.48
C ASN A 561 37.50 -20.40 -22.91
N GLY A 562 37.19 -20.32 -21.61
CA GLY A 562 36.84 -19.06 -20.93
C GLY A 562 35.42 -18.54 -21.17
N TYR A 563 34.56 -19.35 -21.81
CA TYR A 563 33.12 -19.10 -21.95
C TYR A 563 32.33 -20.02 -21.04
N SER A 564 31.60 -19.40 -20.11
CA SER A 564 30.68 -20.05 -19.19
C SER A 564 29.38 -20.38 -19.93
N ILE A 565 29.09 -21.66 -20.14
CA ILE A 565 27.84 -22.14 -20.74
C ILE A 565 26.70 -21.93 -19.76
N LEU A 566 25.72 -21.13 -20.19
CA LEU A 566 24.55 -20.79 -19.39
C LEU A 566 23.37 -21.67 -19.77
N ASP A 567 22.95 -21.70 -21.04
CA ASP A 567 21.79 -22.46 -21.52
C ASP A 567 22.06 -23.15 -22.85
N HIS A 568 21.34 -24.23 -23.13
CA HIS A 568 21.23 -24.80 -24.47
C HIS A 568 20.08 -24.13 -25.23
N LEU A 569 20.38 -23.46 -26.34
CA LEU A 569 19.41 -22.70 -27.13
C LEU A 569 18.72 -23.55 -28.20
N GLY A 570 19.41 -24.56 -28.74
CA GLY A 570 18.83 -25.45 -29.73
C GLY A 570 19.84 -26.35 -30.42
N THR A 571 19.35 -27.42 -31.04
CA THR A 571 20.14 -28.35 -31.85
C THR A 571 19.65 -28.31 -33.30
N GLY A 572 20.57 -28.10 -34.24
CA GLY A 572 20.33 -28.16 -35.67
C GLY A 572 21.13 -29.27 -36.35
N ALA A 573 21.02 -29.39 -37.68
CA ALA A 573 21.71 -30.41 -38.47
C ALA A 573 23.25 -30.39 -38.32
N PHE A 574 23.80 -29.20 -38.02
CA PHE A 574 25.24 -28.98 -37.92
C PHE A 574 25.75 -28.97 -36.47
N GLY A 575 24.89 -29.14 -35.46
CA GLY A 575 25.28 -29.19 -34.06
C GLY A 575 24.39 -28.35 -33.14
N SER A 576 24.90 -28.05 -31.94
CA SER A 576 24.13 -27.40 -30.86
C SER A 576 24.58 -25.96 -30.65
N VAL A 577 23.64 -25.08 -30.30
CA VAL A 577 23.90 -23.68 -29.97
C VAL A 577 23.63 -23.47 -28.48
N PHE A 578 24.57 -22.81 -27.81
CA PHE A 578 24.49 -22.51 -26.39
C PHE A 578 24.52 -21.01 -26.14
N LYS A 579 23.79 -20.55 -25.13
CA LYS A 579 23.94 -19.22 -24.55
C LYS A 579 25.15 -19.26 -23.63
N VAL A 580 26.09 -18.33 -23.80
CA VAL A 580 27.33 -18.30 -23.02
C VAL A 580 27.64 -16.89 -22.51
N ARG A 581 28.41 -16.81 -21.42
CA ARG A 581 28.99 -15.57 -20.90
C ARG A 581 30.50 -15.69 -20.91
N LYS A 582 31.20 -14.71 -21.49
CA LYS A 582 32.66 -14.67 -21.42
C LYS A 582 33.09 -14.30 -20.00
N GLN A 583 34.00 -15.05 -19.38
CA GLN A 583 34.39 -14.82 -17.98
C GLN A 583 34.97 -13.41 -17.72
N SER A 584 35.56 -12.78 -18.75
CA SER A 584 36.13 -11.43 -18.65
C SER A 584 35.11 -10.30 -18.81
N GLY A 585 33.81 -10.57 -18.89
CA GLY A 585 32.79 -9.54 -19.13
C GLY A 585 31.37 -9.99 -18.81
N GLN A 586 30.40 -9.08 -18.96
CA GLN A 586 28.98 -9.37 -18.70
C GLN A 586 28.17 -9.74 -19.96
N ASN A 587 28.73 -9.53 -21.15
CA ASN A 587 28.01 -9.73 -22.40
C ASN A 587 27.66 -11.21 -22.64
N LEU A 588 26.39 -11.44 -22.96
CA LEU A 588 25.84 -12.72 -23.38
C LEU A 588 26.11 -12.92 -24.88
N LEU A 589 26.47 -14.15 -25.24
CA LEU A 589 26.87 -14.55 -26.59
C LEU A 589 26.22 -15.88 -26.94
N ALA A 590 26.17 -16.21 -28.22
CA ALA A 590 25.84 -17.54 -28.70
C ALA A 590 27.13 -18.30 -29.06
N LEU A 591 27.23 -19.55 -28.62
CA LEU A 591 28.32 -20.46 -28.91
C LEU A 591 27.75 -21.66 -29.67
N LYS A 592 28.06 -21.77 -30.96
CA LYS A 592 27.67 -22.93 -31.77
C LYS A 592 28.77 -23.99 -31.67
N GLU A 593 28.41 -25.15 -31.16
CA GLU A 593 29.22 -26.37 -31.14
C GLU A 593 28.89 -27.21 -32.37
N VAL A 594 29.90 -27.49 -33.20
CA VAL A 594 29.81 -28.31 -34.40
C VAL A 594 30.65 -29.56 -34.19
N ASN A 595 30.03 -30.73 -34.31
CA ASN A 595 30.73 -32.00 -34.20
C ASN A 595 31.39 -32.36 -35.54
N LEU A 596 32.72 -32.41 -35.55
CA LEU A 596 33.49 -32.63 -36.77
C LEU A 596 33.45 -34.08 -37.25
N HIS A 597 32.96 -35.02 -36.43
CA HIS A 597 32.73 -36.42 -36.85
C HIS A 597 31.49 -36.61 -37.72
N ASN A 598 30.71 -35.55 -37.96
CA ASN A 598 29.59 -35.62 -38.90
C ASN A 598 30.14 -35.86 -40.33
N PRO A 599 29.67 -36.90 -41.05
CA PRO A 599 30.16 -37.24 -42.40
C PRO A 599 30.08 -36.11 -43.41
N VAL A 600 29.27 -35.07 -43.15
CA VAL A 600 29.21 -33.82 -43.94
C VAL A 600 30.56 -33.09 -44.00
N PHE A 601 31.41 -33.22 -42.98
CA PHE A 601 32.73 -32.55 -42.93
C PHE A 601 33.89 -33.40 -43.49
N GLY A 602 33.62 -34.63 -43.91
CA GLY A 602 34.63 -35.54 -44.47
C GLY A 602 34.67 -36.90 -43.77
N LYS A 603 34.90 -37.96 -44.54
CA LYS A 603 34.95 -39.35 -44.02
C LYS A 603 36.32 -39.73 -43.44
N ASP A 604 37.37 -39.01 -43.84
CA ASP A 604 38.76 -39.24 -43.45
C ASP A 604 39.35 -37.99 -42.77
N LYS A 605 40.42 -38.18 -41.99
CA LYS A 605 41.01 -37.11 -41.18
C LYS A 605 41.54 -35.94 -42.03
N LYS A 606 42.14 -36.23 -43.19
CA LYS A 606 42.70 -35.20 -44.09
C LYS A 606 41.61 -34.32 -44.70
N SER A 607 40.49 -34.91 -45.15
CA SER A 607 39.37 -34.13 -45.69
C SER A 607 38.69 -33.28 -44.62
N ARG A 608 38.59 -33.78 -43.38
CA ARG A 608 38.08 -33.03 -42.23
C ARG A 608 38.95 -31.82 -41.90
N ASP A 609 40.26 -32.00 -41.77
CA ASP A 609 41.18 -30.91 -41.43
C ASP A 609 41.18 -29.80 -42.49
N SER A 610 41.17 -30.17 -43.78
CA SER A 610 41.08 -29.19 -44.89
C SER A 610 39.75 -28.41 -44.91
N ASN A 611 38.62 -29.06 -44.61
CA ASN A 611 37.32 -28.40 -44.55
C ASN A 611 37.21 -27.46 -43.34
N VAL A 612 37.79 -27.83 -42.20
CA VAL A 612 37.84 -26.98 -41.00
C VAL A 612 38.67 -25.72 -41.27
N GLU A 613 39.82 -25.83 -41.94
CA GLU A 613 40.62 -24.67 -42.34
C GLU A 613 39.86 -23.71 -43.28
N LYS A 614 39.09 -24.26 -44.22
CA LYS A 614 38.21 -23.45 -45.09
C LYS A 614 37.13 -22.72 -44.29
N ILE A 615 36.49 -23.39 -43.34
CA ILE A 615 35.46 -22.78 -42.48
C ILE A 615 36.07 -21.67 -41.61
N ILE A 616 37.26 -21.90 -41.03
CA ILE A 616 37.93 -20.91 -40.19
C ILE A 616 38.34 -19.68 -41.02
N SER A 617 38.88 -19.88 -42.22
CA SER A 617 39.26 -18.77 -43.11
C SER A 617 38.04 -17.96 -43.56
N GLU A 618 36.94 -18.61 -43.95
CA GLU A 618 35.69 -17.94 -44.31
C GLU A 618 35.12 -17.13 -43.14
N LEU A 619 35.03 -17.71 -41.94
CA LEU A 619 34.51 -17.03 -40.75
C LEU A 619 35.42 -15.87 -40.31
N THR A 620 36.73 -15.94 -40.58
CA THR A 620 37.66 -14.85 -40.33
C THR A 620 37.40 -13.67 -41.27
N ILE A 621 37.19 -13.95 -42.56
CA ILE A 621 36.83 -12.92 -43.56
C ILE A 621 35.50 -12.26 -43.19
N ILE A 622 34.47 -13.05 -42.85
CA ILE A 622 33.15 -12.52 -42.45
C ILE A 622 33.27 -11.61 -41.23
N LYS A 623 34.05 -12.00 -40.22
CA LYS A 623 34.29 -11.18 -39.03
C LYS A 623 34.90 -9.82 -39.37
N GLU A 624 35.85 -9.76 -40.29
CA GLU A 624 36.58 -8.53 -40.64
C GLU A 624 35.78 -7.61 -41.56
N GLN A 625 35.00 -8.19 -42.49
CA GLN A 625 34.36 -7.43 -43.56
C GLN A 625 32.86 -7.16 -43.33
N MET A 626 32.18 -7.90 -42.44
CA MET A 626 30.72 -7.82 -42.25
C MET A 626 30.37 -7.35 -40.84
N THR A 627 30.40 -6.03 -40.64
CA THR A 627 29.81 -5.38 -39.45
C THR A 627 28.64 -4.51 -39.86
N HIS A 628 27.42 -5.03 -39.69
CA HIS A 628 26.19 -4.34 -40.06
C HIS A 628 25.14 -4.51 -38.95
N PRO A 629 24.31 -3.49 -38.64
CA PRO A 629 23.30 -3.56 -37.59
C PRO A 629 22.30 -4.73 -37.75
N ASN A 630 22.06 -5.20 -38.98
CA ASN A 630 21.08 -6.26 -39.28
C ASN A 630 21.71 -7.62 -39.64
N VAL A 631 23.02 -7.79 -39.49
CA VAL A 631 23.74 -9.07 -39.71
C VAL A 631 24.29 -9.56 -38.38
N VAL A 632 24.24 -10.87 -38.14
CA VAL A 632 24.78 -11.47 -36.91
C VAL A 632 26.28 -11.26 -36.88
N LYS A 633 26.79 -10.62 -35.82
CA LYS A 633 28.21 -10.39 -35.67
C LYS A 633 28.93 -11.66 -35.24
N TYR A 634 29.95 -12.05 -36.00
CA TYR A 634 30.87 -13.13 -35.64
C TYR A 634 32.03 -12.57 -34.82
N TYR A 635 32.38 -13.23 -33.72
CA TYR A 635 33.43 -12.75 -32.81
C TYR A 635 34.70 -13.58 -32.87
N LYS A 636 34.57 -14.91 -32.83
CA LYS A 636 35.72 -15.82 -32.74
C LYS A 636 35.32 -17.23 -33.14
N THR A 637 36.25 -17.97 -33.70
CA THR A 637 36.18 -19.42 -33.88
C THR A 637 37.34 -20.09 -33.15
N PHE A 638 37.13 -21.30 -32.63
CA PHE A 638 38.21 -22.10 -32.04
C PHE A 638 37.87 -23.59 -32.07
N LEU A 639 38.91 -24.42 -32.03
CA LEU A 639 38.81 -25.87 -31.93
C LEU A 639 39.14 -26.30 -30.51
N GLU A 640 38.36 -27.23 -29.97
CA GLU A 640 38.64 -27.86 -28.67
C GLU A 640 38.21 -29.33 -28.74
N GLY A 641 39.19 -30.24 -28.73
CA GLY A 641 38.97 -31.66 -29.06
C GLY A 641 38.50 -31.85 -30.52
N ASP A 642 37.56 -32.76 -30.74
CA ASP A 642 36.97 -33.05 -32.06
C ASP A 642 35.76 -32.14 -32.40
N LYS A 643 35.70 -30.96 -31.81
CA LYS A 643 34.58 -30.03 -31.93
C LYS A 643 35.05 -28.64 -32.34
N LEU A 644 34.31 -28.04 -33.27
CA LEU A 644 34.50 -26.65 -33.69
C LEU A 644 33.49 -25.76 -32.97
N TYR A 645 33.98 -24.67 -32.40
CA TYR A 645 33.18 -23.70 -31.67
C TYR A 645 33.19 -22.34 -32.37
N ILE A 646 32.00 -21.79 -32.61
CA ILE A 646 31.80 -20.49 -33.26
C ILE A 646 31.10 -19.57 -32.27
N VAL A 647 31.79 -18.50 -31.86
CA VAL A 647 31.27 -17.44 -30.99
C VAL A 647 30.66 -16.35 -31.85
N MET A 648 29.38 -16.08 -31.62
CA MET A 648 28.60 -15.09 -32.35
C MET A 648 27.73 -14.26 -31.40
N GLU A 649 27.19 -13.19 -31.93
CA GLU A 649 26.19 -12.36 -31.25
C GLU A 649 24.96 -13.19 -30.90
N LEU A 650 24.52 -13.05 -29.64
CA LEU A 650 23.25 -13.61 -29.21
C LEU A 650 22.13 -12.73 -29.76
N ILE A 651 21.31 -13.28 -30.65
CA ILE A 651 20.11 -12.59 -31.14
C ILE A 651 18.98 -12.84 -30.15
N GLU A 652 18.65 -11.83 -29.37
CA GLU A 652 17.48 -11.83 -28.48
C GLU A 652 16.24 -11.39 -29.26
N GLY A 653 15.20 -12.22 -29.28
CA GLY A 653 14.00 -11.96 -30.07
C GLY A 653 13.13 -13.19 -30.21
N VAL A 654 12.02 -13.02 -30.93
CA VAL A 654 11.07 -14.09 -31.25
C VAL A 654 10.84 -14.07 -32.75
N PRO A 655 10.69 -15.23 -33.41
CA PRO A 655 10.29 -15.28 -34.82
C PRO A 655 9.12 -14.34 -35.12
N LEU A 656 9.19 -13.63 -36.25
CA LEU A 656 8.17 -12.64 -36.65
C LEU A 656 6.77 -13.28 -36.73
N ALA A 657 6.70 -14.54 -37.15
CA ALA A 657 5.47 -15.33 -37.20
C ALA A 657 4.77 -15.46 -35.84
N GLU A 658 5.55 -15.62 -34.76
CA GLU A 658 4.97 -15.66 -33.42
C GLU A 658 4.47 -14.27 -33.04
N HIS A 659 5.25 -13.20 -33.28
CA HIS A 659 4.82 -11.84 -32.94
C HIS A 659 3.45 -11.43 -33.54
N PHE A 660 3.09 -11.94 -34.71
CA PHE A 660 1.75 -11.77 -35.30
C PHE A 660 0.65 -12.46 -34.49
N ASN A 661 0.92 -13.62 -33.91
CA ASN A 661 -0.01 -14.34 -33.03
C ASN A 661 -0.25 -13.57 -31.72
N SER A 662 0.79 -12.95 -31.13
CA SER A 662 0.64 -12.15 -29.89
C SER A 662 -0.36 -11.02 -30.06
N LEU A 663 -0.25 -10.28 -31.16
CA LEU A 663 -1.12 -9.14 -31.44
C LEU A 663 -2.56 -9.60 -31.63
N LYS A 664 -2.76 -10.74 -32.29
CA LYS A 664 -4.08 -11.35 -32.46
C LYS A 664 -4.70 -11.74 -31.12
N GLU A 665 -3.93 -12.34 -30.22
CA GLU A 665 -4.39 -12.69 -28.87
C GLU A 665 -4.73 -11.46 -28.02
N LYS A 666 -3.97 -10.36 -28.17
CA LYS A 666 -4.22 -9.07 -27.50
C LYS A 666 -5.36 -8.26 -28.13
N GLN A 667 -5.95 -8.72 -29.24
CA GLN A 667 -6.87 -7.94 -30.08
C GLN A 667 -6.30 -6.57 -30.50
N GLN A 668 -5.00 -6.51 -30.74
CA GLN A 668 -4.30 -5.30 -31.18
C GLN A 668 -3.89 -5.41 -32.66
N GLN A 669 -3.82 -4.27 -33.34
CA GLN A 669 -3.29 -4.17 -34.70
C GLN A 669 -1.92 -3.49 -34.70
N PHE A 670 -1.11 -3.79 -35.71
CA PHE A 670 0.08 -3.00 -35.97
C PHE A 670 -0.29 -1.61 -36.48
N THR A 671 0.42 -0.59 -35.99
CA THR A 671 0.47 0.69 -36.69
C THR A 671 1.37 0.58 -37.91
N GLU A 672 1.07 1.33 -38.96
CA GLU A 672 1.82 1.29 -40.22
C GLU A 672 3.32 1.62 -40.00
N ASP A 673 3.61 2.62 -39.16
CA ASP A 673 4.98 2.99 -38.79
C ASP A 673 5.77 1.84 -38.16
N ARG A 674 5.10 0.99 -37.38
CA ARG A 674 5.74 -0.15 -36.72
C ARG A 674 6.02 -1.29 -37.70
N ILE A 675 5.18 -1.46 -38.72
CA ILE A 675 5.42 -2.38 -39.84
C ILE A 675 6.62 -1.89 -40.66
N TRP A 676 6.64 -0.61 -41.02
CA TRP A 676 7.75 -0.01 -41.76
C TRP A 676 9.06 -0.13 -40.98
N ASN A 677 9.02 0.09 -39.66
CA ASN A 677 10.17 -0.14 -38.81
C ASN A 677 10.62 -1.60 -38.87
N ILE A 678 9.74 -2.61 -38.74
CA ILE A 678 10.14 -4.02 -38.85
C ILE A 678 10.85 -4.34 -40.18
N PHE A 679 10.36 -3.78 -41.30
CA PHE A 679 10.94 -4.01 -42.62
C PHE A 679 12.19 -3.18 -42.92
N HIS A 680 12.28 -1.93 -42.44
CA HIS A 680 13.46 -1.06 -42.62
C HIS A 680 14.57 -1.37 -41.61
N SER A 681 14.22 -1.70 -40.36
CA SER A 681 15.16 -2.02 -39.29
C SER A 681 15.55 -3.49 -39.24
N GLY A 682 14.93 -4.36 -40.06
CA GLY A 682 15.36 -5.74 -40.26
C GLY A 682 15.71 -6.45 -38.96
N ASN A 683 14.74 -6.58 -38.03
CA ASN A 683 14.92 -7.35 -36.80
C ASN A 683 15.59 -8.68 -37.16
N LYS A 684 16.84 -8.89 -36.72
CA LYS A 684 17.67 -10.06 -37.04
C LYS A 684 16.82 -11.32 -36.91
N PRO A 685 16.40 -11.97 -38.01
CA PRO A 685 15.58 -13.15 -37.91
C PRO A 685 16.46 -14.26 -37.32
N GLN A 686 16.03 -14.92 -36.24
CA GLN A 686 16.65 -16.15 -35.76
C GLN A 686 16.61 -17.29 -36.82
N SER A 687 15.91 -17.08 -37.93
CA SER A 687 15.75 -18.00 -39.04
C SER A 687 16.48 -17.49 -40.29
N PHE A 688 17.81 -17.60 -40.33
CA PHE A 688 18.55 -17.63 -41.61
C PHE A 688 19.19 -19.00 -41.91
N GLU A 689 19.04 -20.00 -41.04
CA GLU A 689 19.48 -21.38 -41.32
C GLU A 689 18.42 -22.26 -42.03
N LYS A 690 17.23 -21.74 -42.34
CA LYS A 690 16.16 -22.53 -43.00
C LYS A 690 15.85 -22.15 -44.45
N LEU A 691 16.63 -21.23 -45.04
CA LEU A 691 16.43 -20.76 -46.43
C LEU A 691 17.60 -21.10 -47.37
N MET A 692 18.60 -21.83 -46.87
CA MET A 692 19.71 -22.39 -47.66
C MET A 692 19.89 -23.89 -47.34
N SER A 693 18.77 -24.62 -47.21
CA SER A 693 18.73 -26.09 -47.24
C SER A 693 17.83 -26.57 -48.37
#